data_AF-A0A9P9PWF7-F1
#
_entry.id   AF-A0A9P9PWF7-F1
#
_cell.length_a   1.000
_cell.length_b   1.000
_cell.length_c   1.000
_cell.angle_alpha   90.00
_cell.angle_beta   90.00
_cell.angle_gamma   90.00
#
_symmetry.space_group_name_H-M   'P 1'
#
loop_
_entity.id
_entity.type
_entity.pdbx_description
1 polymer ?
#
loop_
_entity_poly.entity_id
_entity_poly.type
_entity_poly.pdbx_seq_one_letter_code
_entity_poly.pdbx_strand_id
1 'polypeptide(L)'
;MPGRYLITGGLVVTLDDSLGELENGAILIEDGVIKAVGRSEDIPADGAEVIDATEGVVIPGMVDTHRHATLSLARGISVDETVWPMLFNTYFPLVPLIGIEEVRTSALVSALEALESGITTINEPSESFASAGYAEAGLQSFKKSGIRTLYSFGMHQTSYGDLLAGKASWEARLEHARKLIQEYSQDELIRVGLHLSQPGTVPITWLRDEIEFAHNQGVFCCSHSNCVRGSDVSRDLDVRAEMGCMLPGHLYIHCPSLTDHDMGLIAKTGGKLAFATDSNIQTGMGYPPLRMALAHGLKPSLSTDSAMTAPTDMLSTMRLQLQAQRGQDHHAIHLTSRPSTNMGFVTRDALIWGTRNGAEALGLGDKIGTLTPGKRADVVIITNKRRISPSVHPLGTAMLHSSPADVDLVMVDGKIMKRDGHMVGVDMEKIRVRARQDSRRILENLERRNSEVGLLKAEDIIPMMEQAQRACFAYGRTADLAAATFENDEVYEFLEGVCQRYGAGFWKPGAGIIHQIVLENYAYPGGLMIGTDSHTPNAGGIGMAAIGVGGAYAVDVMSGLAWELKTPKVIGVNLTGKLSNWASPKDVILKLTGELTVKGATGAVKNIWMTEFKLYHVRVWVSTICNMGAETGATTSMFPYTDAMGKYLDATGRSDIRKASSSWQNLLSADQGAEYDQIINIDLSTLEPYINGPSTPDFATPLTRFKDVVTESNWDKQISAGLIGSCTNSSFEDISRTADLAKQAMEAGLKPQAPLYLSPGSEATYATLEQARVLEVFSQAGTTLLANACGPCCGSWNRQDVPNGQNNSIVTSYNRNFTGRLDSNPATKIFLASPEIVIAKTFAGSLDFNPAQDAIDIPNGDFRFNPPPQVDLPSNGYREVDSGYVAPPADRSQLQVNISPFSDRIQRLQPFKAWDGRDYEDLAILIKVEGKCTTDHITPAGPWFRYRGHLENISNNTLIGAVNAENKRVNSVVNVFTGDAAGVPETARDYVSLAGVLLSALEHVWATEYATPPGISEQGPNREWSQALEGTRQLVGTSHATRWLPGSLLESS
;
A
#
# COMPACT_ATOMS: atom_id res chain seq x y z
N MET A 1 -26.09 -47.29 -5.89
CA MET A 1 -24.76 -47.47 -5.27
C MET A 1 -23.74 -47.55 -6.39
N PRO A 2 -22.48 -47.12 -6.17
CA PRO A 2 -21.44 -47.26 -7.20
C PRO A 2 -21.32 -48.74 -7.56
N GLY A 3 -21.39 -49.04 -8.86
CA GLY A 3 -21.22 -50.40 -9.37
C GLY A 3 -19.75 -50.72 -9.68
N ARG A 4 -19.52 -51.93 -10.18
CA ARG A 4 -18.24 -52.32 -10.77
C ARG A 4 -18.34 -52.16 -12.28
N TYR A 5 -17.50 -51.32 -12.88
CA TYR A 5 -17.54 -50.96 -14.30
C TYR A 5 -16.19 -51.17 -14.97
N LEU A 6 -16.19 -51.59 -16.24
CA LEU A 6 -15.01 -51.60 -17.11
C LEU A 6 -15.28 -50.69 -18.31
N ILE A 7 -14.62 -49.53 -18.36
CA ILE A 7 -14.64 -48.67 -19.56
C ILE A 7 -13.52 -49.15 -20.47
N THR A 8 -13.79 -49.46 -21.74
CA THR A 8 -12.79 -50.06 -22.66
C THR A 8 -13.05 -49.71 -24.13
N GLY A 9 -12.02 -49.78 -24.98
CA GLY A 9 -12.14 -49.67 -26.45
C GLY A 9 -11.76 -48.31 -27.06
N GLY A 10 -11.68 -47.25 -26.24
CA GLY A 10 -11.39 -45.88 -26.68
C GLY A 10 -9.93 -45.46 -26.47
N LEU A 11 -9.63 -44.20 -26.81
CA LEU A 11 -8.39 -43.54 -26.37
C LEU A 11 -8.55 -43.08 -24.93
N VAL A 12 -7.79 -43.65 -24.00
CA VAL A 12 -7.77 -43.22 -22.59
C VAL A 12 -6.67 -42.19 -22.40
N VAL A 13 -7.05 -40.94 -22.12
CA VAL A 13 -6.12 -39.84 -21.84
C VAL A 13 -6.03 -39.66 -20.33
N THR A 14 -5.01 -40.26 -19.70
CA THR A 14 -4.97 -40.35 -18.23
C THR A 14 -4.63 -39.03 -17.54
N LEU A 15 -3.84 -38.18 -18.20
CA LEU A 15 -3.16 -37.00 -17.64
C LEU A 15 -2.23 -37.30 -16.45
N ASP A 16 -1.97 -38.58 -16.21
CA ASP A 16 -0.91 -39.07 -15.36
C ASP A 16 0.33 -39.26 -16.23
N ASP A 17 1.38 -38.51 -15.93
CA ASP A 17 2.58 -38.50 -16.77
C ASP A 17 3.35 -39.84 -16.72
N SER A 18 3.04 -40.71 -15.74
CA SER A 18 3.60 -42.08 -15.68
C SER A 18 2.83 -43.10 -16.52
N LEU A 19 1.53 -42.88 -16.76
CA LEU A 19 0.68 -43.81 -17.52
C LEU A 19 0.55 -43.40 -18.98
N GLY A 20 0.60 -42.09 -19.28
CA GLY A 20 0.49 -41.57 -20.62
C GLY A 20 -0.90 -41.73 -21.24
N GLU A 21 -0.95 -41.80 -22.57
CA GLU A 21 -2.18 -41.98 -23.35
C GLU A 21 -2.23 -43.42 -23.89
N LEU A 22 -3.38 -44.06 -23.77
CA LEU A 22 -3.54 -45.48 -24.09
C LEU A 22 -4.56 -45.65 -25.22
N GLU A 23 -4.06 -45.97 -26.41
CA GLU A 23 -4.90 -46.44 -27.51
C GLU A 23 -5.52 -47.79 -27.15
N ASN A 24 -6.82 -47.96 -27.43
CA ASN A 24 -7.59 -49.11 -26.98
C ASN A 24 -7.37 -49.38 -25.48
N GLY A 25 -7.51 -48.33 -24.67
CA GLY A 25 -7.31 -48.36 -23.23
C GLY A 25 -8.52 -48.90 -22.48
N ALA A 26 -8.29 -49.31 -21.23
CA ALA A 26 -9.29 -49.75 -20.30
C ALA A 26 -9.10 -49.16 -18.89
N ILE A 27 -10.22 -48.96 -18.19
CA ILE A 27 -10.31 -48.45 -16.82
C ILE A 27 -11.27 -49.34 -16.04
N LEU A 28 -10.77 -50.01 -15.01
CA LEU A 28 -11.58 -50.76 -14.06
C LEU A 28 -11.96 -49.86 -12.89
N ILE A 29 -13.26 -49.73 -12.63
CA ILE A 29 -13.84 -48.94 -11.54
C ILE A 29 -14.60 -49.88 -10.61
N GLU A 30 -14.39 -49.74 -9.31
CA GLU A 30 -15.09 -50.51 -8.28
C GLU A 30 -15.34 -49.61 -7.06
N ASP A 31 -16.59 -49.56 -6.60
CA ASP A 31 -17.02 -48.77 -5.44
C ASP A 31 -16.59 -47.28 -5.49
N GLY A 32 -16.66 -46.71 -6.70
CA GLY A 32 -16.29 -45.31 -6.95
C GLY A 32 -14.79 -45.05 -7.07
N VAL A 33 -13.94 -46.08 -7.02
CA VAL A 33 -12.48 -45.95 -7.10
C VAL A 33 -11.96 -46.55 -8.40
N ILE A 34 -11.02 -45.86 -9.04
CA ILE A 34 -10.26 -46.40 -10.18
C ILE A 34 -9.31 -47.48 -9.63
N LYS A 35 -9.50 -48.73 -9.99
CA LYS A 35 -8.69 -49.87 -9.52
C LYS A 35 -7.50 -50.16 -10.44
N ALA A 36 -7.70 -50.03 -11.76
CA ALA A 36 -6.68 -50.29 -12.75
C ALA A 36 -6.90 -49.43 -14.00
N VAL A 37 -5.80 -49.06 -14.65
CA VAL A 37 -5.77 -48.34 -15.93
C VAL A 37 -4.67 -48.99 -16.78
N GLY A 38 -4.96 -49.34 -18.01
CA GLY A 38 -4.07 -50.13 -18.86
C GLY A 38 -4.64 -50.33 -20.26
N ARG A 39 -4.04 -51.21 -21.06
CA ARG A 39 -4.63 -51.60 -22.35
C ARG A 39 -5.80 -52.54 -22.11
N SER A 40 -6.77 -52.54 -23.03
CA SER A 40 -7.97 -53.39 -22.94
C SER A 40 -7.66 -54.89 -22.81
N GLU A 41 -6.56 -55.34 -23.40
CA GLU A 41 -6.09 -56.73 -23.33
C GLU A 41 -5.51 -57.14 -21.95
N ASP A 42 -5.11 -56.17 -21.13
CA ASP A 42 -4.46 -56.39 -19.84
C ASP A 42 -5.44 -56.39 -18.64
N ILE A 43 -6.68 -55.91 -18.84
CA ILE A 43 -7.66 -55.70 -17.78
C ILE A 43 -8.93 -56.51 -18.07
N PRO A 44 -9.14 -57.66 -17.42
CA PRO A 44 -10.33 -58.48 -17.64
C PRO A 44 -11.58 -57.81 -17.03
N ALA A 45 -12.75 -58.08 -17.63
CA ALA A 45 -14.02 -57.54 -17.16
C ALA A 45 -14.47 -58.15 -15.82
N ASP A 46 -14.25 -59.45 -15.59
CA ASP A 46 -14.48 -60.16 -14.32
C ASP A 46 -15.76 -59.76 -13.54
N GLY A 47 -16.92 -59.72 -14.21
CA GLY A 47 -18.21 -59.38 -13.59
C GLY A 47 -18.48 -57.88 -13.44
N ALA A 48 -17.59 -57.01 -13.97
CA ALA A 48 -17.85 -55.60 -14.18
C ALA A 48 -18.81 -55.38 -15.35
N GLU A 49 -19.65 -54.35 -15.25
CA GLU A 49 -20.45 -53.88 -16.36
C GLU A 49 -19.54 -53.17 -17.39
N VAL A 50 -19.54 -53.67 -18.63
CA VAL A 50 -18.68 -53.14 -19.70
C VAL A 50 -19.32 -51.90 -20.34
N ILE A 51 -18.54 -50.82 -20.42
CA ILE A 51 -18.91 -49.56 -21.07
C ILE A 51 -17.99 -49.39 -22.28
N ASP A 52 -18.60 -49.44 -23.47
CA ASP A 52 -17.89 -49.36 -24.75
C ASP A 52 -17.55 -47.91 -25.14
N ALA A 53 -16.25 -47.59 -25.06
CA ALA A 53 -15.67 -46.31 -25.43
C ALA A 53 -15.05 -46.27 -26.84
N THR A 54 -15.26 -47.30 -27.68
CA THR A 54 -14.74 -47.37 -29.06
C THR A 54 -15.07 -46.10 -29.83
N GLU A 55 -14.16 -45.60 -30.69
CA GLU A 55 -14.33 -44.32 -31.41
C GLU A 55 -14.53 -43.08 -30.52
N GLY A 56 -14.30 -43.19 -29.21
CA GLY A 56 -14.37 -42.12 -28.23
C GLY A 56 -13.04 -41.85 -27.52
N VAL A 57 -13.03 -40.74 -26.78
CA VAL A 57 -11.92 -40.35 -25.89
C VAL A 57 -12.44 -40.37 -24.46
N VAL A 58 -11.73 -41.08 -23.59
CA VAL A 58 -12.00 -41.16 -22.16
C VAL A 58 -11.04 -40.21 -21.45
N ILE A 59 -11.59 -39.22 -20.73
CA ILE A 59 -10.83 -38.19 -20.02
C ILE A 59 -11.25 -38.13 -18.54
N PRO A 60 -10.40 -37.58 -17.65
CA PRO A 60 -10.84 -37.21 -16.31
C PRO A 60 -12.00 -36.22 -16.37
N GLY A 61 -12.86 -36.24 -15.36
CA GLY A 61 -13.93 -35.27 -15.21
C GLY A 61 -13.41 -33.83 -15.24
N MET A 62 -14.11 -32.96 -15.97
CA MET A 62 -13.76 -31.54 -16.05
C MET A 62 -14.08 -30.82 -14.73
N VAL A 63 -13.22 -29.87 -14.36
CA VAL A 63 -13.28 -29.12 -13.11
C VAL A 63 -13.42 -27.63 -13.41
N ASP A 64 -14.57 -27.07 -13.07
CA ASP A 64 -14.88 -25.65 -13.25
C ASP A 64 -14.55 -24.89 -11.96
N THR A 65 -13.47 -24.11 -11.98
CA THR A 65 -12.90 -23.53 -10.75
C THR A 65 -13.57 -22.23 -10.29
N HIS A 66 -14.50 -21.70 -11.07
CA HIS A 66 -15.30 -20.54 -10.69
C HIS A 66 -16.56 -20.49 -11.55
N ARG A 67 -17.73 -20.58 -10.91
CA ARG A 67 -19.03 -20.56 -11.56
C ARG A 67 -20.00 -19.76 -10.71
N HIS A 68 -20.89 -19.00 -11.33
CA HIS A 68 -22.03 -18.34 -10.67
C HIS A 68 -23.33 -19.10 -10.98
N ALA A 69 -23.44 -20.31 -10.43
CA ALA A 69 -24.57 -21.22 -10.59
C ALA A 69 -25.89 -20.64 -10.09
N THR A 70 -25.85 -19.83 -9.04
CA THR A 70 -27.03 -19.15 -8.50
C THR A 70 -27.60 -18.07 -9.43
N LEU A 71 -26.87 -17.68 -10.48
CA LEU A 71 -27.30 -16.69 -11.49
C LEU A 71 -27.69 -17.32 -12.85
N SER A 72 -27.65 -18.65 -12.96
CA SER A 72 -27.85 -19.35 -14.24
C SER A 72 -29.24 -19.15 -14.88
N LEU A 73 -30.27 -18.73 -14.13
CA LEU A 73 -31.58 -18.37 -14.69
C LEU A 73 -31.61 -17.00 -15.38
N ALA A 74 -30.60 -16.16 -15.18
CA ALA A 74 -30.42 -14.90 -15.89
C ALA A 74 -29.56 -15.07 -17.16
N ARG A 75 -29.58 -16.28 -17.74
CA ARG A 75 -28.76 -16.64 -18.90
C ARG A 75 -28.96 -15.66 -20.06
N GLY A 76 -27.84 -15.18 -20.61
CA GLY A 76 -27.81 -14.37 -21.83
C GLY A 76 -28.23 -12.91 -21.67
N ILE A 77 -28.46 -12.43 -20.46
CA ILE A 77 -28.99 -11.07 -20.23
C ILE A 77 -27.97 -9.95 -20.53
N SER A 78 -26.67 -10.25 -20.43
CA SER A 78 -25.59 -9.26 -20.55
C SER A 78 -24.57 -9.64 -21.64
N VAL A 79 -25.02 -10.31 -22.70
CA VAL A 79 -24.10 -10.80 -23.75
C VAL A 79 -23.45 -9.68 -24.56
N ASP A 80 -24.11 -8.53 -24.66
CA ASP A 80 -23.66 -7.35 -25.42
C ASP A 80 -23.16 -6.21 -24.50
N GLU A 81 -22.82 -6.52 -23.24
CA GLU A 81 -22.35 -5.53 -22.26
C GLU A 81 -20.87 -5.75 -21.91
N THR A 82 -20.13 -4.64 -21.69
CA THR A 82 -18.84 -4.71 -20.99
C THR A 82 -19.06 -4.85 -19.49
N VAL A 83 -18.00 -5.17 -18.74
CA VAL A 83 -18.09 -5.55 -17.32
C VAL A 83 -18.77 -4.48 -16.46
N TRP A 84 -18.57 -3.20 -16.74
CA TRP A 84 -19.12 -2.13 -15.90
C TRP A 84 -20.62 -1.90 -16.11
N PRO A 85 -21.12 -1.71 -17.35
CA PRO A 85 -22.56 -1.76 -17.60
C PRO A 85 -23.19 -3.05 -17.06
N MET A 86 -22.57 -4.22 -17.30
CA MET A 86 -23.06 -5.48 -16.75
C MET A 86 -23.20 -5.43 -15.22
N LEU A 87 -22.18 -4.95 -14.49
CA LEU A 87 -22.23 -4.87 -13.03
C LEU A 87 -23.32 -3.90 -12.55
N PHE A 88 -23.36 -2.67 -13.06
CA PHE A 88 -24.23 -1.62 -12.53
C PHE A 88 -25.67 -1.65 -13.05
N ASN A 89 -25.89 -2.04 -14.30
CA ASN A 89 -27.21 -2.04 -14.92
C ASN A 89 -27.93 -3.38 -14.80
N THR A 90 -27.17 -4.45 -14.60
CA THR A 90 -27.72 -5.80 -14.62
C THR A 90 -27.46 -6.55 -13.32
N TYR A 91 -26.21 -6.85 -12.97
CA TYR A 91 -25.89 -7.73 -11.84
C TYR A 91 -26.30 -7.15 -10.48
N PHE A 92 -25.84 -5.95 -10.07
CA PHE A 92 -26.21 -5.38 -8.76
C PHE A 92 -27.73 -5.13 -8.63
N PRO A 93 -28.44 -4.67 -9.69
CA PRO A 93 -29.90 -4.64 -9.72
C PRO A 93 -30.61 -5.98 -9.58
N LEU A 94 -30.07 -7.01 -10.23
CA LEU A 94 -30.68 -8.33 -10.36
C LEU A 94 -30.61 -9.11 -9.05
N VAL A 95 -29.43 -9.11 -8.43
CA VAL A 95 -29.12 -9.84 -7.21
C VAL A 95 -30.22 -9.78 -6.13
N PRO A 96 -30.70 -8.60 -5.69
CA PRO A 96 -31.72 -8.51 -4.63
C PRO A 96 -33.12 -8.97 -5.08
N LEU A 97 -33.34 -9.16 -6.39
CA LEU A 97 -34.62 -9.60 -6.96
C LEU A 97 -34.75 -11.11 -7.05
N ILE A 98 -33.67 -11.86 -6.81
CA ILE A 98 -33.66 -13.31 -6.81
C ILE A 98 -34.07 -13.82 -5.43
N GLY A 99 -35.18 -14.53 -5.34
CA GLY A 99 -35.67 -15.19 -4.13
C GLY A 99 -35.04 -16.57 -3.88
N ILE A 100 -35.26 -17.12 -2.68
CA ILE A 100 -34.73 -18.43 -2.25
C ILE A 100 -35.14 -19.57 -3.19
N GLU A 101 -36.39 -19.59 -3.68
CA GLU A 101 -36.86 -20.62 -4.60
C GLU A 101 -36.19 -20.52 -5.97
N GLU A 102 -35.94 -19.30 -6.46
CA GLU A 102 -35.18 -19.06 -7.69
C GLU A 102 -33.73 -19.52 -7.55
N VAL A 103 -33.09 -19.27 -6.40
CA VAL A 103 -31.76 -19.80 -6.10
C VAL A 103 -31.76 -21.32 -6.14
N ARG A 104 -32.76 -21.97 -5.52
CA ARG A 104 -32.88 -23.43 -5.53
C ARG A 104 -32.99 -23.96 -6.96
N THR A 105 -33.85 -23.36 -7.78
CA THR A 105 -34.00 -23.74 -9.20
C THR A 105 -32.71 -23.47 -9.98
N SER A 106 -32.10 -22.31 -9.82
CA SER A 106 -30.91 -21.89 -10.56
C SER A 106 -29.72 -22.79 -10.27
N ALA A 107 -29.42 -23.05 -8.99
CA ALA A 107 -28.33 -23.94 -8.59
C ALA A 107 -28.52 -25.36 -9.15
N LEU A 108 -29.75 -25.89 -9.11
CA LEU A 108 -30.05 -27.22 -9.65
C LEU A 108 -29.89 -27.28 -11.18
N VAL A 109 -30.43 -26.29 -11.90
CA VAL A 109 -30.30 -26.19 -13.36
C VAL A 109 -28.83 -26.12 -13.75
N SER A 110 -28.09 -25.21 -13.12
CA SER A 110 -26.68 -24.99 -13.40
C SER A 110 -25.83 -26.24 -13.16
N ALA A 111 -26.08 -26.96 -12.06
CA ALA A 111 -25.38 -28.20 -11.75
C ALA A 111 -25.69 -29.31 -12.76
N LEU A 112 -26.94 -29.42 -13.22
CA LEU A 112 -27.33 -30.42 -14.21
C LEU A 112 -26.78 -30.10 -15.60
N GLU A 113 -26.72 -28.83 -16.00
CA GLU A 113 -26.08 -28.38 -17.23
C GLU A 113 -24.56 -28.62 -17.20
N ALA A 114 -23.92 -28.39 -16.05
CA ALA A 114 -22.52 -28.73 -15.83
C ALA A 114 -22.29 -30.24 -16.03
N LEU A 115 -23.08 -31.10 -15.37
CA LEU A 115 -23.02 -32.55 -15.56
C LEU A 115 -23.32 -32.97 -17.01
N GLU A 116 -24.31 -32.35 -17.67
CA GLU A 116 -24.67 -32.65 -19.06
C GLU A 116 -23.50 -32.36 -20.01
N SER A 117 -22.67 -31.36 -19.70
CA SER A 117 -21.50 -30.97 -20.49
C SER A 117 -20.18 -31.66 -20.09
N GLY A 118 -20.19 -32.56 -19.10
CA GLY A 118 -19.00 -33.30 -18.66
C GLY A 118 -18.22 -32.66 -17.50
N ILE A 119 -18.76 -31.61 -16.89
CA ILE A 119 -18.21 -31.04 -15.66
C ILE A 119 -18.66 -31.90 -14.48
N THR A 120 -17.69 -32.37 -13.69
CA THR A 120 -17.93 -33.25 -12.54
C THR A 120 -17.76 -32.54 -11.21
N THR A 121 -17.00 -31.45 -11.21
CA THR A 121 -16.67 -30.64 -10.04
C THR A 121 -16.80 -29.17 -10.36
N ILE A 122 -17.44 -28.40 -9.46
CA ILE A 122 -17.58 -26.95 -9.55
C ILE A 122 -17.13 -26.28 -8.25
N ASN A 123 -16.59 -25.06 -8.36
CA ASN A 123 -16.55 -24.10 -7.26
C ASN A 123 -17.57 -22.98 -7.51
N GLU A 124 -18.46 -22.76 -6.55
CA GLU A 124 -19.50 -21.71 -6.57
C GLU A 124 -19.13 -20.61 -5.58
N PRO A 125 -18.56 -19.47 -6.04
CA PRO A 125 -18.55 -18.23 -5.26
C PRO A 125 -19.97 -17.70 -5.13
N SER A 126 -20.55 -17.92 -3.95
CA SER A 126 -21.95 -17.69 -3.74
C SER A 126 -22.29 -16.24 -3.47
N GLU A 127 -23.29 -15.84 -4.23
CA GLU A 127 -24.07 -14.61 -4.12
C GLU A 127 -25.09 -14.65 -2.96
N SER A 128 -24.68 -15.08 -1.76
CA SER A 128 -25.57 -15.25 -0.60
C SER A 128 -25.98 -13.92 0.03
N PHE A 129 -26.78 -13.11 -0.68
CA PHE A 129 -26.90 -11.68 -0.40
C PHE A 129 -27.87 -11.28 0.71
N ALA A 130 -29.00 -11.98 0.90
CA ALA A 130 -30.11 -11.40 1.67
C ALA A 130 -30.37 -12.05 3.04
N SER A 131 -30.19 -13.36 3.20
CA SER A 131 -30.43 -14.05 4.48
C SER A 131 -29.76 -15.43 4.51
N ALA A 132 -29.82 -16.11 5.65
CA ALA A 132 -29.29 -17.47 5.80
C ALA A 132 -29.79 -18.40 4.70
N GLY A 133 -31.13 -18.51 4.55
CA GLY A 133 -31.82 -19.50 3.70
C GLY A 133 -31.43 -19.58 2.22
N TYR A 134 -30.71 -18.58 1.70
CA TYR A 134 -30.14 -18.61 0.35
C TYR A 134 -29.06 -19.67 0.22
N ALA A 135 -28.18 -19.78 1.21
CA ALA A 135 -27.04 -20.68 1.16
C ALA A 135 -27.47 -22.15 1.25
N GLU A 136 -28.38 -22.47 2.17
CA GLU A 136 -28.91 -23.83 2.32
C GLU A 136 -29.70 -24.24 1.08
N ALA A 137 -30.43 -23.33 0.42
CA ALA A 137 -31.13 -23.64 -0.82
C ALA A 137 -30.17 -24.04 -1.95
N GLY A 138 -29.04 -23.33 -2.09
CA GLY A 138 -27.98 -23.69 -3.04
C GLY A 138 -27.36 -25.05 -2.72
N LEU A 139 -26.88 -25.22 -1.48
CA LEU A 139 -26.25 -26.45 -0.99
C LEU A 139 -27.15 -27.69 -1.16
N GLN A 140 -28.44 -27.57 -0.83
CA GLN A 140 -29.42 -28.64 -1.03
C GLN A 140 -29.59 -29.01 -2.52
N SER A 141 -29.59 -28.03 -3.41
CA SER A 141 -29.69 -28.26 -4.85
C SER A 141 -28.45 -28.96 -5.42
N PHE A 142 -27.25 -28.57 -4.99
CA PHE A 142 -26.01 -29.26 -5.38
C PHE A 142 -25.96 -30.70 -4.87
N LYS A 143 -26.35 -30.94 -3.61
CA LYS A 143 -26.46 -32.29 -3.07
C LYS A 143 -27.47 -33.15 -3.86
N LYS A 144 -28.58 -32.55 -4.28
CA LYS A 144 -29.62 -33.24 -5.07
C LYS A 144 -29.16 -33.55 -6.50
N SER A 145 -28.37 -32.68 -7.12
CA SER A 145 -27.85 -32.93 -8.48
C SER A 145 -26.83 -34.05 -8.51
N GLY A 146 -26.09 -34.25 -7.41
CA GLY A 146 -25.02 -35.25 -7.31
C GLY A 146 -23.69 -34.82 -7.94
N ILE A 147 -23.54 -33.53 -8.26
CA ILE A 147 -22.26 -32.95 -8.67
C ILE A 147 -21.36 -32.74 -7.44
N ARG A 148 -20.05 -32.81 -7.62
CA ARG A 148 -19.09 -32.40 -6.58
C ARG A 148 -19.02 -30.87 -6.53
N THR A 149 -19.19 -30.27 -5.36
CA THR A 149 -19.28 -28.81 -5.21
C THR A 149 -18.43 -28.32 -4.05
N LEU A 150 -17.57 -27.35 -4.34
CA LEU A 150 -17.02 -26.45 -3.35
C LEU A 150 -17.86 -25.18 -3.33
N TYR A 151 -18.60 -24.98 -2.26
CA TYR A 151 -19.49 -23.84 -2.10
C TYR A 151 -18.79 -22.75 -1.29
N SER A 152 -18.31 -21.71 -1.96
CA SER A 152 -17.56 -20.62 -1.35
C SER A 152 -18.54 -19.53 -0.90
N PHE A 153 -18.82 -19.45 0.40
CA PHE A 153 -19.84 -18.55 0.96
C PHE A 153 -19.39 -17.08 0.90
N GLY A 154 -20.20 -16.20 0.30
CA GLY A 154 -19.87 -14.80 0.04
C GLY A 154 -20.01 -13.85 1.24
N MET A 155 -18.95 -13.07 1.51
CA MET A 155 -18.84 -12.13 2.63
C MET A 155 -19.34 -10.69 2.37
N HIS A 156 -20.13 -10.49 1.30
CA HIS A 156 -20.55 -9.17 0.81
C HIS A 156 -21.06 -8.17 1.87
N GLN A 157 -20.71 -6.90 1.70
CA GLN A 157 -21.16 -5.78 2.54
C GLN A 157 -22.61 -5.34 2.23
N THR A 158 -23.58 -6.22 2.45
CA THR A 158 -25.01 -5.93 2.30
C THR A 158 -25.77 -6.18 3.59
N SER A 159 -27.04 -5.78 3.62
CA SER A 159 -27.97 -6.20 4.67
C SER A 159 -28.06 -7.73 4.70
N TYR A 160 -28.21 -8.31 5.90
CA TYR A 160 -28.24 -9.75 6.08
C TYR A 160 -29.27 -10.15 7.15
N GLY A 161 -30.35 -10.81 6.72
CA GLY A 161 -31.53 -11.02 7.56
C GLY A 161 -32.17 -9.67 7.92
N ASP A 162 -32.42 -9.45 9.21
CA ASP A 162 -32.98 -8.20 9.73
C ASP A 162 -31.91 -7.12 10.00
N LEU A 163 -30.63 -7.41 9.75
CA LEU A 163 -29.52 -6.49 9.99
C LEU A 163 -29.23 -5.64 8.74
N LEU A 164 -29.11 -4.33 8.94
CA LEU A 164 -28.63 -3.41 7.90
C LEU A 164 -27.15 -3.64 7.59
N ALA A 165 -26.74 -3.27 6.37
CA ALA A 165 -25.35 -3.34 5.95
C ALA A 165 -24.40 -2.63 6.95
N GLY A 166 -23.34 -3.33 7.37
CA GLY A 166 -22.36 -2.81 8.31
C GLY A 166 -21.67 -3.93 9.09
N LYS A 167 -20.96 -3.57 10.16
CA LYS A 167 -20.17 -4.54 10.94
C LYS A 167 -21.01 -5.68 11.49
N ALA A 168 -22.20 -5.37 12.01
CA ALA A 168 -23.10 -6.38 12.57
C ALA A 168 -23.59 -7.40 11.52
N SER A 169 -23.91 -6.96 10.29
CA SER A 169 -24.30 -7.90 9.22
C SER A 169 -23.11 -8.73 8.75
N TRP A 170 -21.91 -8.15 8.70
CA TRP A 170 -20.67 -8.85 8.39
C TRP A 170 -20.32 -9.92 9.44
N GLU A 171 -20.41 -9.60 10.74
CA GLU A 171 -20.22 -10.57 11.84
C GLU A 171 -21.23 -11.71 11.77
N ALA A 172 -22.50 -11.40 11.46
CA ALA A 172 -23.54 -12.41 11.30
C ALA A 172 -23.27 -13.37 10.12
N ARG A 173 -22.68 -12.86 9.02
CA ARG A 173 -22.22 -13.69 7.89
C ARG A 173 -21.08 -14.63 8.29
N LEU A 174 -20.07 -14.14 9.02
CA LEU A 174 -18.98 -14.99 9.52
C LEU A 174 -19.50 -16.11 10.41
N GLU A 175 -20.44 -15.80 11.31
CA GLU A 175 -21.05 -16.80 12.17
C GLU A 175 -21.84 -17.83 11.36
N HIS A 176 -22.55 -17.38 10.32
CA HIS A 176 -23.28 -18.29 9.45
C HIS A 176 -22.33 -19.18 8.63
N ALA A 177 -21.25 -18.63 8.08
CA ALA A 177 -20.22 -19.39 7.39
C ALA A 177 -19.68 -20.52 8.28
N ARG A 178 -19.40 -20.23 9.56
CA ARG A 178 -18.96 -21.24 10.54
C ARG A 178 -19.96 -22.39 10.68
N LYS A 179 -21.26 -22.09 10.76
CA LYS A 179 -22.31 -23.11 10.87
C LYS A 179 -22.39 -23.98 9.63
N LEU A 180 -22.36 -23.37 8.44
CA LEU A 180 -22.39 -24.10 7.17
C LEU A 180 -21.18 -25.02 7.02
N ILE A 181 -19.98 -24.56 7.41
CA ILE A 181 -18.76 -25.38 7.42
C ILE A 181 -18.94 -26.61 8.31
N GLN A 182 -19.48 -26.44 9.52
CA GLN A 182 -19.68 -27.56 10.45
C GLN A 182 -20.72 -28.57 9.95
N GLU A 183 -21.81 -28.10 9.34
CA GLU A 183 -22.93 -28.94 8.92
C GLU A 183 -22.67 -29.68 7.60
N TYR A 184 -22.08 -29.00 6.61
CA TYR A 184 -22.01 -29.52 5.24
C TYR A 184 -20.66 -30.11 4.85
N SER A 185 -19.55 -29.65 5.42
CA SER A 185 -18.21 -30.08 4.99
C SER A 185 -17.82 -31.51 5.40
N GLN A 186 -18.71 -32.25 6.08
CA GLN A 186 -18.55 -33.68 6.35
C GLN A 186 -19.00 -34.56 5.16
N ASP A 187 -19.68 -33.99 4.17
CA ASP A 187 -20.10 -34.68 2.95
C ASP A 187 -18.90 -34.90 2.01
N GLU A 188 -18.84 -36.04 1.31
CA GLU A 188 -17.73 -36.32 0.40
C GLU A 188 -17.79 -35.51 -0.91
N LEU A 189 -18.99 -35.08 -1.31
CA LEU A 189 -19.22 -34.32 -2.54
C LEU A 189 -19.35 -32.82 -2.29
N ILE A 190 -19.82 -32.40 -1.12
CA ILE A 190 -20.06 -30.99 -0.78
C ILE A 190 -19.08 -30.50 0.29
N ARG A 191 -18.43 -29.38 0.01
CA ARG A 191 -17.58 -28.66 0.98
C ARG A 191 -17.93 -27.19 0.99
N VAL A 192 -17.78 -26.54 2.14
CA VAL A 192 -17.98 -25.10 2.28
C VAL A 192 -16.62 -24.40 2.45
N GLY A 193 -16.40 -23.37 1.63
CA GLY A 193 -15.27 -22.45 1.72
C GLY A 193 -15.76 -21.01 1.90
N LEU A 194 -14.86 -20.05 1.71
CA LEU A 194 -15.16 -18.62 1.83
C LEU A 194 -14.87 -17.88 0.52
N HIS A 195 -15.80 -17.02 0.12
CA HIS A 195 -15.61 -16.04 -0.94
C HIS A 195 -15.49 -14.66 -0.30
N LEU A 196 -14.28 -14.09 -0.37
CA LEU A 196 -13.95 -12.86 0.35
C LEU A 196 -14.71 -11.66 -0.16
N SER A 197 -14.90 -10.69 0.73
CA SER A 197 -15.33 -9.34 0.37
C SER A 197 -14.41 -8.76 -0.69
N GLN A 198 -14.99 -8.02 -1.64
CA GLN A 198 -14.16 -7.35 -2.64
C GLN A 198 -13.32 -6.24 -1.99
N PRO A 199 -12.06 -6.05 -2.41
CA PRO A 199 -11.21 -5.00 -1.85
C PRO A 199 -11.86 -3.62 -2.02
N GLY A 200 -11.85 -2.82 -0.95
CA GLY A 200 -12.50 -1.50 -0.92
C GLY A 200 -14.01 -1.53 -0.61
N THR A 201 -14.65 -2.71 -0.54
CA THR A 201 -16.06 -2.82 -0.11
C THR A 201 -16.22 -3.00 1.40
N VAL A 202 -15.16 -3.35 2.13
CA VAL A 202 -15.13 -3.40 3.59
C VAL A 202 -13.83 -2.77 4.09
N PRO A 203 -13.78 -2.29 5.35
CA PRO A 203 -12.52 -1.92 5.99
C PRO A 203 -11.48 -3.04 5.82
N ILE A 204 -10.24 -2.67 5.54
CA ILE A 204 -9.20 -3.66 5.21
C ILE A 204 -8.93 -4.65 6.36
N THR A 205 -9.13 -4.21 7.60
CA THR A 205 -9.05 -5.07 8.78
C THR A 205 -10.09 -6.19 8.76
N TRP A 206 -11.28 -5.97 8.21
CA TRP A 206 -12.30 -7.01 8.08
C TRP A 206 -11.90 -8.03 7.02
N LEU A 207 -11.31 -7.58 5.91
CA LEU A 207 -10.79 -8.48 4.88
C LEU A 207 -9.66 -9.38 5.42
N ARG A 208 -8.76 -8.82 6.23
CA ARG A 208 -7.76 -9.63 6.97
C ARG A 208 -8.47 -10.66 7.86
N ASP A 209 -9.43 -10.22 8.66
CA ASP A 209 -10.11 -11.10 9.61
C ASP A 209 -10.88 -12.24 8.88
N GLU A 210 -11.42 -12.00 7.69
CA GLU A 210 -12.00 -13.03 6.81
C GLU A 210 -10.95 -14.06 6.35
N ILE A 211 -9.78 -13.59 5.91
CA ILE A 211 -8.67 -14.44 5.47
C ILE A 211 -8.15 -15.31 6.63
N GLU A 212 -7.92 -14.69 7.78
CA GLU A 212 -7.49 -15.38 9.00
C GLU A 212 -8.54 -16.38 9.47
N PHE A 213 -9.83 -16.04 9.40
CA PHE A 213 -10.91 -16.97 9.71
C PHE A 213 -10.85 -18.20 8.80
N ALA A 214 -10.77 -18.02 7.48
CA ALA A 214 -10.71 -19.13 6.54
C ALA A 214 -9.48 -20.03 6.80
N HIS A 215 -8.31 -19.40 7.00
CA HIS A 215 -7.07 -20.11 7.31
C HIS A 215 -7.15 -20.90 8.62
N ASN A 216 -7.66 -20.29 9.70
CA ASN A 216 -7.78 -20.92 11.02
C ASN A 216 -8.80 -22.06 11.03
N GLN A 217 -9.84 -21.99 10.19
CA GLN A 217 -10.79 -23.08 10.00
C GLN A 217 -10.26 -24.17 9.04
N GLY A 218 -9.12 -23.94 8.38
CA GLY A 218 -8.55 -24.85 7.39
C GLY A 218 -9.45 -25.02 6.16
N VAL A 219 -10.23 -24.00 5.81
CA VAL A 219 -11.16 -24.05 4.68
C VAL A 219 -10.61 -23.31 3.46
N PHE A 220 -11.08 -23.71 2.29
CA PHE A 220 -10.75 -23.07 1.03
C PHE A 220 -11.23 -21.62 0.98
N CYS A 221 -10.46 -20.75 0.33
CA CYS A 221 -10.78 -19.34 0.19
C CYS A 221 -10.54 -18.86 -1.25
N CYS A 222 -11.40 -17.98 -1.78
CA CYS A 222 -11.22 -17.38 -3.09
C CYS A 222 -11.60 -15.90 -3.14
N SER A 223 -11.02 -15.15 -4.10
CA SER A 223 -11.38 -13.75 -4.36
C SER A 223 -11.22 -13.35 -5.82
N HIS A 224 -12.14 -12.48 -6.28
CA HIS A 224 -11.97 -11.70 -7.49
C HIS A 224 -10.79 -10.73 -7.31
N SER A 225 -9.72 -10.88 -8.10
CA SER A 225 -8.46 -10.17 -7.86
C SER A 225 -7.86 -9.65 -9.17
N ASN A 226 -7.49 -8.36 -9.21
CA ASN A 226 -6.97 -7.64 -10.39
C ASN A 226 -7.82 -7.89 -11.65
N CYS A 227 -9.14 -7.80 -11.50
CA CYS A 227 -10.12 -8.34 -12.45
C CYS A 227 -10.27 -7.55 -13.75
N VAL A 228 -9.90 -6.28 -13.81
CA VAL A 228 -10.19 -5.43 -14.99
C VAL A 228 -8.95 -4.67 -15.44
N ARG A 229 -8.48 -4.94 -16.66
CA ARG A 229 -7.25 -4.33 -17.16
C ARG A 229 -7.45 -2.83 -17.38
N GLY A 230 -6.52 -2.04 -16.85
CA GLY A 230 -6.62 -0.57 -16.88
C GLY A 230 -7.45 0.01 -15.75
N SER A 231 -7.86 -0.80 -14.76
CA SER A 231 -8.51 -0.34 -13.54
C SER A 231 -7.74 -0.84 -12.32
N ASP A 232 -7.60 0.01 -11.30
CA ASP A 232 -7.06 -0.39 -10.00
C ASP A 232 -8.15 -0.96 -9.07
N VAL A 233 -9.40 -0.99 -9.52
CA VAL A 233 -10.49 -1.67 -8.79
C VAL A 233 -10.14 -3.15 -8.67
N SER A 234 -10.19 -3.69 -7.45
CA SER A 234 -9.72 -5.04 -7.07
C SER A 234 -8.21 -5.28 -7.11
N ARG A 235 -7.37 -4.23 -7.24
CA ARG A 235 -5.92 -4.34 -7.03
C ARG A 235 -5.59 -4.17 -5.55
N ASP A 236 -5.22 -5.26 -4.89
CA ASP A 236 -4.97 -5.25 -3.43
C ASP A 236 -3.88 -6.23 -2.97
N LEU A 237 -3.21 -6.94 -3.88
CA LEU A 237 -2.25 -7.99 -3.53
C LEU A 237 -1.03 -7.46 -2.80
N ASP A 238 -0.50 -6.30 -3.19
CA ASP A 238 0.60 -5.63 -2.49
C ASP A 238 0.26 -5.43 -1.02
N VAL A 239 -0.99 -5.05 -0.76
CA VAL A 239 -1.40 -4.68 0.58
C VAL A 239 -1.67 -5.93 1.41
N ARG A 240 -2.30 -6.95 0.82
CA ARG A 240 -2.41 -8.24 1.49
C ARG A 240 -1.01 -8.76 1.86
N ALA A 241 -0.01 -8.57 1.01
CA ALA A 241 1.36 -8.96 1.29
C ALA A 241 1.97 -8.14 2.44
N GLU A 242 1.82 -6.81 2.42
CA GLU A 242 2.29 -5.90 3.48
C GLU A 242 1.66 -6.22 4.85
N MET A 243 0.37 -6.58 4.87
CA MET A 243 -0.34 -6.98 6.09
C MET A 243 -0.08 -8.44 6.51
N GLY A 244 0.73 -9.20 5.77
CA GLY A 244 0.97 -10.62 6.06
C GLY A 244 -0.25 -11.54 5.82
N CYS A 245 -1.23 -11.09 5.03
CA CYS A 245 -2.49 -11.78 4.75
C CYS A 245 -2.45 -12.63 3.46
N MET A 246 -1.31 -12.74 2.80
CA MET A 246 -1.13 -13.65 1.67
C MET A 246 -0.82 -15.05 2.22
N LEU A 247 -1.86 -15.85 2.45
CA LEU A 247 -1.76 -17.18 3.06
C LEU A 247 -1.90 -18.31 2.01
N PRO A 248 -1.33 -19.51 2.26
CA PRO A 248 -1.48 -20.66 1.37
C PRO A 248 -2.94 -21.10 1.23
N GLY A 249 -3.27 -21.70 0.07
CA GLY A 249 -4.60 -22.28 -0.18
C GLY A 249 -5.64 -21.32 -0.76
N HIS A 250 -5.22 -20.15 -1.24
CA HIS A 250 -6.10 -19.14 -1.85
C HIS A 250 -6.23 -19.30 -3.38
N LEU A 251 -7.45 -19.17 -3.91
CA LEU A 251 -7.74 -19.12 -5.35
C LEU A 251 -8.04 -17.68 -5.80
N TYR A 252 -7.21 -17.15 -6.70
CA TYR A 252 -7.40 -15.85 -7.33
C TYR A 252 -8.14 -15.99 -8.66
N ILE A 253 -9.26 -15.27 -8.81
CA ILE A 253 -10.20 -15.42 -9.91
C ILE A 253 -10.04 -14.29 -10.95
N HIS A 254 -10.24 -14.62 -12.22
CA HIS A 254 -10.04 -13.80 -13.44
C HIS A 254 -8.59 -13.42 -13.71
N CYS A 255 -8.02 -12.56 -12.87
CA CYS A 255 -6.61 -12.17 -12.92
C CYS A 255 -6.07 -11.57 -14.25
N PRO A 256 -6.85 -10.90 -15.13
CA PRO A 256 -6.35 -10.39 -16.40
C PRO A 256 -5.36 -9.21 -16.26
N SER A 257 -5.28 -8.60 -15.07
CA SER A 257 -4.47 -7.40 -14.80
C SER A 257 -3.32 -7.64 -13.84
N LEU A 258 -3.01 -8.90 -13.52
CA LEU A 258 -1.83 -9.23 -12.72
C LEU A 258 -0.56 -8.79 -13.46
N THR A 259 0.33 -8.18 -12.70
CA THR A 259 1.69 -7.81 -13.11
C THR A 259 2.68 -8.94 -12.79
N ASP A 260 3.92 -8.79 -13.26
CA ASP A 260 5.00 -9.72 -12.91
C ASP A 260 5.25 -9.77 -11.38
N HIS A 261 5.13 -8.62 -10.71
CA HIS A 261 5.23 -8.52 -9.26
C HIS A 261 4.12 -9.30 -8.55
N ASP A 262 2.86 -9.09 -8.96
CA ASP A 262 1.69 -9.79 -8.41
C ASP A 262 1.85 -11.31 -8.52
N MET A 263 2.29 -11.80 -9.68
CA MET A 263 2.54 -13.23 -9.90
C MET A 263 3.61 -13.78 -8.96
N GLY A 264 4.67 -13.01 -8.72
CA GLY A 264 5.71 -13.35 -7.75
C GLY A 264 5.18 -13.45 -6.31
N LEU A 265 4.27 -12.56 -5.91
CA LEU A 265 3.61 -12.63 -4.60
C LEU A 265 2.73 -13.88 -4.45
N ILE A 266 1.94 -14.19 -5.48
CA ILE A 266 1.07 -15.38 -5.50
C ILE A 266 1.92 -16.67 -5.46
N ALA A 267 3.01 -16.73 -6.23
CA ALA A 267 3.90 -17.89 -6.28
C ALA A 267 4.56 -18.19 -4.93
N LYS A 268 5.00 -17.16 -4.18
CA LYS A 268 5.63 -17.32 -2.86
C LYS A 268 4.74 -18.03 -1.83
N THR A 269 3.42 -17.96 -2.00
CA THR A 269 2.45 -18.51 -1.05
C THR A 269 1.80 -19.80 -1.54
N GLY A 270 2.13 -20.23 -2.76
CA GLY A 270 1.50 -21.39 -3.41
C GLY A 270 0.05 -21.14 -3.84
N GLY A 271 -0.33 -19.86 -4.02
CA GLY A 271 -1.66 -19.47 -4.49
C GLY A 271 -2.02 -20.08 -5.85
N LYS A 272 -3.33 -20.16 -6.13
CA LYS A 272 -3.89 -20.80 -7.32
C LYS A 272 -4.63 -19.78 -8.18
N LEU A 273 -4.72 -20.02 -9.49
CA LEU A 273 -5.32 -19.07 -10.44
C LEU A 273 -6.48 -19.73 -11.20
N ALA A 274 -7.63 -19.06 -11.27
CA ALA A 274 -8.78 -19.45 -12.10
C ALA A 274 -9.02 -18.42 -13.21
N PHE A 275 -8.85 -18.84 -14.46
CA PHE A 275 -9.07 -17.99 -15.62
C PHE A 275 -10.44 -18.23 -16.25
N ALA A 276 -11.27 -17.19 -16.29
CA ALA A 276 -12.57 -17.17 -16.96
C ALA A 276 -12.46 -16.51 -18.32
N THR A 277 -11.84 -17.20 -19.27
CA THR A 277 -11.39 -16.63 -20.54
C THR A 277 -12.53 -16.01 -21.36
N ASP A 278 -13.67 -16.71 -21.46
CA ASP A 278 -14.82 -16.25 -22.23
C ASP A 278 -15.33 -14.91 -21.72
N SER A 279 -15.71 -14.85 -20.44
CA SER A 279 -16.22 -13.62 -19.84
C SER A 279 -15.16 -12.52 -19.82
N ASN A 280 -13.88 -12.86 -19.59
CA ASN A 280 -12.81 -11.85 -19.55
C ASN A 280 -12.61 -11.14 -20.89
N ILE A 281 -12.57 -11.89 -21.99
CA ILE A 281 -12.41 -11.30 -23.33
C ILE A 281 -13.70 -10.59 -23.74
N GLN A 282 -14.86 -11.21 -23.54
CA GLN A 282 -16.16 -10.68 -23.96
C GLN A 282 -16.50 -9.36 -23.26
N THR A 283 -16.33 -9.29 -21.95
CA THR A 283 -16.76 -8.12 -21.15
C THR A 283 -15.69 -7.03 -21.08
N GLY A 284 -14.56 -7.19 -21.79
CA GLY A 284 -13.49 -6.20 -21.83
C GLY A 284 -12.59 -6.17 -20.59
N MET A 285 -12.60 -7.22 -19.76
CA MET A 285 -11.73 -7.33 -18.59
C MET A 285 -10.26 -7.58 -18.98
N GLY A 286 -10.01 -8.22 -20.12
CA GLY A 286 -8.68 -8.43 -20.68
C GLY A 286 -8.40 -9.90 -21.03
N TYR A 287 -7.18 -10.18 -21.46
CA TYR A 287 -6.74 -11.55 -21.73
C TYR A 287 -6.12 -12.17 -20.47
N PRO A 288 -6.47 -13.41 -20.10
CA PRO A 288 -5.82 -14.10 -19.00
C PRO A 288 -4.30 -14.29 -19.22
N PRO A 289 -3.44 -13.99 -18.23
CA PRO A 289 -1.99 -13.92 -18.41
C PRO A 289 -1.31 -15.31 -18.27
N LEU A 290 -1.71 -16.28 -19.09
CA LEU A 290 -1.27 -17.68 -18.97
C LEU A 290 0.25 -17.88 -19.10
N ARG A 291 0.91 -17.27 -20.10
CA ARG A 291 2.38 -17.34 -20.24
C ARG A 291 3.12 -16.78 -19.03
N MET A 292 2.62 -15.68 -18.46
CA MET A 292 3.23 -15.04 -17.29
C MET A 292 3.10 -15.94 -16.05
N ALA A 293 1.92 -16.51 -15.82
CA ALA A 293 1.72 -17.43 -14.71
C ALA A 293 2.68 -18.64 -14.78
N LEU A 294 2.82 -19.24 -15.96
CA LEU A 294 3.74 -20.37 -16.17
C LEU A 294 5.21 -19.99 -15.96
N ALA A 295 5.61 -18.77 -16.30
CA ALA A 295 6.98 -18.29 -16.08
C ALA A 295 7.33 -18.18 -14.58
N HIS A 296 6.33 -17.95 -13.72
CA HIS A 296 6.46 -17.96 -12.26
C HIS A 296 6.24 -19.35 -11.62
N GLY A 297 6.10 -20.41 -12.43
CA GLY A 297 5.86 -21.77 -11.95
C GLY A 297 4.44 -22.02 -11.42
N LEU A 298 3.51 -21.10 -11.66
CA LEU A 298 2.09 -21.27 -11.31
C LEU A 298 1.40 -22.20 -12.32
N LYS A 299 0.32 -22.85 -11.87
CA LYS A 299 -0.47 -23.79 -12.68
C LYS A 299 -1.91 -23.27 -12.82
N PRO A 300 -2.22 -22.51 -13.88
CA PRO A 300 -3.57 -21.97 -14.05
C PRO A 300 -4.62 -23.06 -14.27
N SER A 301 -5.80 -22.85 -13.70
CA SER A 301 -7.04 -23.58 -13.99
C SER A 301 -8.01 -22.71 -14.78
N LEU A 302 -9.05 -23.32 -15.33
CA LEU A 302 -10.08 -22.64 -16.12
C LEU A 302 -11.43 -22.60 -15.41
N SER A 303 -12.29 -21.69 -15.87
CA SER A 303 -13.59 -21.41 -15.30
C SER A 303 -14.58 -20.96 -16.39
N THR A 304 -15.85 -21.34 -16.22
CA THR A 304 -16.94 -20.89 -17.11
C THR A 304 -17.64 -19.62 -16.62
N ASP A 305 -17.41 -19.23 -15.37
CA ASP A 305 -17.92 -18.02 -14.75
C ASP A 305 -19.46 -17.95 -14.77
N SER A 306 -20.08 -17.11 -15.60
CA SER A 306 -21.51 -16.81 -15.51
C SER A 306 -22.25 -17.05 -16.82
N ALA A 307 -23.42 -17.70 -16.71
CA ALA A 307 -24.35 -17.87 -17.82
C ALA A 307 -24.92 -16.55 -18.35
N MET A 308 -24.80 -15.46 -17.59
CA MET A 308 -25.29 -14.13 -17.99
C MET A 308 -24.55 -13.60 -19.22
N THR A 309 -23.25 -13.92 -19.33
CA THR A 309 -22.34 -13.38 -20.34
C THR A 309 -21.87 -14.48 -21.29
N ALA A 310 -21.45 -15.63 -20.77
CA ALA A 310 -20.71 -16.64 -21.53
C ALA A 310 -21.39 -18.03 -21.58
N PRO A 311 -20.98 -18.91 -22.51
CA PRO A 311 -21.29 -20.33 -22.46
C PRO A 311 -20.77 -20.98 -21.18
N THR A 312 -21.55 -21.90 -20.61
CA THR A 312 -21.25 -22.51 -19.30
C THR A 312 -20.72 -23.94 -19.41
N ASP A 313 -19.93 -24.22 -20.45
CA ASP A 313 -19.34 -25.53 -20.74
C ASP A 313 -17.81 -25.46 -20.90
N MET A 314 -17.09 -26.41 -20.30
CA MET A 314 -15.63 -26.40 -20.27
C MET A 314 -14.97 -26.73 -21.61
N LEU A 315 -15.67 -27.40 -22.53
CA LEU A 315 -15.12 -27.69 -23.88
C LEU A 315 -14.92 -26.39 -24.67
N SER A 316 -15.91 -25.48 -24.62
CA SER A 316 -15.82 -24.14 -25.20
C SER A 316 -14.69 -23.33 -24.54
N THR A 317 -14.64 -23.27 -23.21
CA THR A 317 -13.61 -22.51 -22.48
C THR A 317 -12.19 -23.02 -22.72
N MET A 318 -11.97 -24.33 -22.69
CA MET A 318 -10.67 -24.93 -23.01
C MET A 318 -10.21 -24.58 -24.43
N ARG A 319 -11.14 -24.64 -25.41
CA ARG A 319 -10.86 -24.26 -26.79
C ARG A 319 -10.52 -22.78 -26.91
N LEU A 320 -11.31 -21.91 -26.27
CA LEU A 320 -11.09 -20.48 -26.33
C LEU A 320 -9.75 -20.09 -25.69
N GLN A 321 -9.43 -20.59 -24.50
CA GLN A 321 -8.15 -20.31 -23.85
C GLN A 321 -6.95 -20.76 -24.70
N LEU A 322 -7.03 -21.96 -25.29
CA LEU A 322 -5.97 -22.47 -26.16
C LEU A 322 -5.78 -21.56 -27.38
N GLN A 323 -6.86 -21.15 -28.04
CA GLN A 323 -6.78 -20.31 -29.23
C GLN A 323 -6.39 -18.87 -28.90
N ALA A 324 -6.87 -18.32 -27.78
CA ALA A 324 -6.48 -16.99 -27.30
C ALA A 324 -4.97 -16.91 -27.07
N GLN A 325 -4.40 -17.89 -26.34
CA GLN A 325 -2.97 -17.88 -26.08
C GLN A 325 -2.13 -18.14 -27.33
N ARG A 326 -2.54 -19.08 -28.21
CA ARG A 326 -1.86 -19.28 -29.51
C ARG A 326 -1.88 -18.02 -30.35
N GLY A 327 -3.02 -17.33 -30.40
CA GLY A 327 -3.17 -16.07 -31.11
C GLY A 327 -2.22 -14.99 -30.58
N GLN A 328 -2.11 -14.86 -29.25
CA GLN A 328 -1.16 -13.93 -28.62
C GLN A 328 0.30 -14.29 -28.91
N ASP A 329 0.67 -15.56 -28.82
CA ASP A 329 2.02 -16.04 -29.12
C ASP A 329 2.38 -15.74 -30.59
N HIS A 330 1.47 -16.04 -31.53
CA HIS A 330 1.66 -15.75 -32.95
C HIS A 330 1.75 -14.24 -33.21
N HIS A 331 0.87 -13.44 -32.59
CA HIS A 331 0.90 -12.00 -32.74
C HIS A 331 2.23 -11.40 -32.28
N ALA A 332 2.75 -11.84 -31.13
CA ALA A 332 4.06 -11.41 -30.63
C ALA A 332 5.20 -11.73 -31.61
N ILE A 333 5.17 -12.91 -32.26
CA ILE A 333 6.15 -13.27 -33.30
C ILE A 333 5.97 -12.40 -34.54
N HIS A 334 4.73 -12.16 -34.99
CA HIS A 334 4.45 -11.34 -36.18
C HIS A 334 4.95 -9.89 -36.02
N LEU A 335 4.92 -9.33 -34.81
CA LEU A 335 5.50 -8.02 -34.51
C LEU A 335 7.02 -7.95 -34.74
N THR A 336 7.70 -9.10 -34.83
CA THR A 336 9.12 -9.18 -35.21
C THR A 336 9.35 -9.35 -36.72
N SER A 337 8.30 -9.20 -37.54
CA SER A 337 8.29 -9.44 -38.99
C SER A 337 8.71 -10.86 -39.37
N ARG A 338 8.39 -11.85 -38.53
CA ARG A 338 8.66 -13.27 -38.76
C ARG A 338 7.36 -14.08 -38.83
N PRO A 339 7.29 -15.14 -39.65
CA PRO A 339 6.17 -16.07 -39.62
C PRO A 339 6.26 -16.97 -38.37
N SER A 340 5.11 -17.31 -37.78
CA SER A 340 5.05 -18.37 -36.77
C SER A 340 5.28 -19.73 -37.43
N THR A 341 6.19 -20.53 -36.88
CA THR A 341 6.53 -21.87 -37.39
C THR A 341 6.23 -23.00 -36.40
N ASN A 342 5.88 -22.67 -35.16
CA ASN A 342 5.67 -23.63 -34.09
C ASN A 342 4.45 -23.24 -33.24
N MET A 343 3.73 -24.25 -32.73
CA MET A 343 2.69 -24.05 -31.72
C MET A 343 3.24 -24.37 -30.33
N GLY A 344 3.30 -23.37 -29.45
CA GLY A 344 3.82 -23.54 -28.10
C GLY A 344 2.90 -24.25 -27.11
N PHE A 345 1.62 -24.48 -27.47
CA PHE A 345 0.64 -25.24 -26.69
C PHE A 345 -0.19 -26.14 -27.61
N VAL A 346 -0.57 -27.32 -27.12
CA VAL A 346 -1.35 -28.36 -27.82
C VAL A 346 -2.67 -28.65 -27.09
N THR A 347 -3.52 -29.50 -27.67
CA THR A 347 -4.84 -29.83 -27.10
C THR A 347 -4.77 -30.51 -25.74
N ARG A 348 -3.69 -31.26 -25.47
CA ARG A 348 -3.43 -31.87 -24.15
C ARG A 348 -3.24 -30.81 -23.05
N ASP A 349 -2.64 -29.65 -23.37
CA ASP A 349 -2.44 -28.58 -22.40
C ASP A 349 -3.77 -27.99 -21.93
N ALA A 350 -4.71 -27.79 -22.87
CA ALA A 350 -6.04 -27.30 -22.55
C ALA A 350 -6.80 -28.25 -21.61
N LEU A 351 -6.68 -29.56 -21.83
CA LEU A 351 -7.21 -30.58 -20.92
C LEU A 351 -6.57 -30.48 -19.53
N ILE A 352 -5.25 -30.32 -19.44
CA ILE A 352 -4.55 -30.16 -18.15
C ILE A 352 -5.12 -28.96 -17.38
N TRP A 353 -5.33 -27.82 -18.04
CA TRP A 353 -5.89 -26.63 -17.40
C TRP A 353 -7.32 -26.84 -16.91
N GLY A 354 -8.15 -27.55 -17.69
CA GLY A 354 -9.57 -27.81 -17.37
C GLY A 354 -9.84 -29.02 -16.47
N THR A 355 -8.83 -29.81 -16.10
CA THR A 355 -8.99 -31.03 -15.28
C THR A 355 -7.97 -31.06 -14.14
N ARG A 356 -6.74 -31.53 -14.40
CA ARG A 356 -5.67 -31.73 -13.42
C ARG A 356 -5.34 -30.47 -12.63
N ASN A 357 -5.15 -29.34 -13.31
CA ASN A 357 -4.87 -28.07 -12.66
C ASN A 357 -6.08 -27.55 -11.89
N GLY A 358 -7.30 -27.74 -12.41
CA GLY A 358 -8.52 -27.37 -11.69
C GLY A 358 -8.70 -28.16 -10.39
N ALA A 359 -8.46 -29.47 -10.42
CA ALA A 359 -8.46 -30.30 -9.23
C ALA A 359 -7.40 -29.86 -8.21
N GLU A 360 -6.18 -29.56 -8.66
CA GLU A 360 -5.12 -29.03 -7.78
C GLU A 360 -5.48 -27.65 -7.20
N ALA A 361 -6.08 -26.77 -8.01
CA ALA A 361 -6.49 -25.44 -7.60
C ALA A 361 -7.55 -25.46 -6.49
N LEU A 362 -8.44 -26.45 -6.50
CA LEU A 362 -9.48 -26.64 -5.48
C LEU A 362 -9.03 -27.55 -4.30
N GLY A 363 -7.75 -27.93 -4.23
CA GLY A 363 -7.25 -28.81 -3.16
C GLY A 363 -7.77 -30.26 -3.24
N LEU A 364 -8.11 -30.72 -4.44
CA LEU A 364 -8.67 -32.05 -4.73
C LEU A 364 -7.77 -32.89 -5.65
N GLY A 365 -6.55 -32.43 -5.93
CA GLY A 365 -5.60 -33.08 -6.84
C GLY A 365 -5.28 -34.54 -6.48
N ASP A 366 -5.31 -34.90 -5.19
CA ASP A 366 -5.07 -36.28 -4.74
C ASP A 366 -6.28 -37.19 -4.95
N LYS A 367 -7.48 -36.62 -5.18
CA LYS A 367 -8.73 -37.37 -5.31
C LYS A 367 -9.22 -37.51 -6.74
N ILE A 368 -9.04 -36.49 -7.57
CA ILE A 368 -9.59 -36.39 -8.93
C ILE A 368 -8.59 -35.70 -9.89
N GLY A 369 -9.03 -35.35 -11.10
CA GLY A 369 -8.26 -34.59 -12.09
C GLY A 369 -7.31 -35.40 -12.97
N THR A 370 -7.08 -36.68 -12.65
CA THR A 370 -6.38 -37.65 -13.50
C THR A 370 -7.07 -39.01 -13.41
N LEU A 371 -6.89 -39.86 -14.42
CA LEU A 371 -7.33 -41.26 -14.40
C LEU A 371 -6.18 -42.12 -13.85
N THR A 372 -6.00 -42.07 -12.52
CA THR A 372 -4.92 -42.78 -11.82
C THR A 372 -5.51 -43.81 -10.86
N PRO A 373 -5.00 -45.05 -10.81
CA PRO A 373 -5.41 -46.03 -9.78
C PRO A 373 -5.35 -45.45 -8.36
N GLY A 374 -6.40 -45.69 -7.58
CA GLY A 374 -6.59 -45.14 -6.22
C GLY A 374 -7.42 -43.85 -6.16
N LYS A 375 -7.56 -43.10 -7.26
CA LYS A 375 -8.40 -41.89 -7.32
C LYS A 375 -9.89 -42.21 -7.48
N ARG A 376 -10.75 -41.24 -7.20
CA ARG A 376 -12.20 -41.33 -7.40
C ARG A 376 -12.53 -41.30 -8.89
N ALA A 377 -13.54 -42.07 -9.28
CA ALA A 377 -13.95 -42.23 -10.66
C ALA A 377 -14.84 -41.07 -11.15
N ASP A 378 -14.21 -39.91 -11.34
CA ASP A 378 -14.78 -38.77 -12.05
C ASP A 378 -14.32 -38.89 -13.52
N VAL A 379 -15.18 -39.45 -14.39
CA VAL A 379 -14.81 -39.89 -15.76
C VAL A 379 -15.79 -39.38 -16.79
N VAL A 380 -15.28 -38.93 -17.94
CA VAL A 380 -16.07 -38.45 -19.07
C VAL A 380 -15.68 -39.19 -20.35
N ILE A 381 -16.68 -39.58 -21.15
CA ILE A 381 -16.47 -40.10 -22.52
C ILE A 381 -17.02 -39.09 -23.50
N ILE A 382 -16.17 -38.64 -24.43
CA ILE A 382 -16.56 -37.85 -25.60
C ILE A 382 -16.58 -38.79 -26.80
N THR A 383 -17.73 -38.98 -27.42
CA THR A 383 -17.92 -39.98 -28.49
C THR A 383 -18.02 -39.34 -29.87
N ASN A 384 -17.44 -39.98 -30.88
CA ASN A 384 -17.68 -39.62 -32.27
C ASN A 384 -18.85 -40.41 -32.89
N LYS A 385 -19.35 -41.48 -32.25
CA LYS A 385 -20.32 -42.44 -32.83
C LYS A 385 -21.62 -41.83 -33.37
N ARG A 386 -21.98 -40.60 -32.97
CA ARG A 386 -23.31 -40.02 -33.19
C ARG A 386 -23.34 -38.92 -34.25
N ARG A 387 -22.43 -37.96 -34.16
CA ARG A 387 -22.51 -36.68 -34.91
C ARG A 387 -21.26 -36.33 -35.70
N ILE A 388 -20.12 -36.95 -35.39
CA ILE A 388 -18.82 -36.60 -35.99
C ILE A 388 -18.31 -37.81 -36.78
N SER A 389 -17.77 -37.58 -37.98
CA SER A 389 -17.12 -38.64 -38.75
C SER A 389 -15.93 -39.26 -37.97
N PRO A 390 -15.53 -40.51 -38.26
CA PRO A 390 -14.41 -41.16 -37.60
C PRO A 390 -13.14 -40.29 -37.57
N SER A 391 -12.49 -40.24 -36.41
CA SER A 391 -11.32 -39.38 -36.17
C SER A 391 -10.00 -40.12 -36.40
N VAL A 392 -9.06 -39.47 -37.09
CA VAL A 392 -7.65 -39.90 -37.21
C VAL A 392 -6.75 -39.28 -36.13
N HIS A 393 -7.26 -38.34 -35.34
CA HIS A 393 -6.59 -37.75 -34.18
C HIS A 393 -7.63 -37.54 -33.06
N PRO A 394 -7.99 -38.59 -32.32
CA PRO A 394 -9.17 -38.58 -31.43
C PRO A 394 -9.19 -37.44 -30.43
N LEU A 395 -8.06 -37.18 -29.73
CA LEU A 395 -7.97 -36.08 -28.77
C LEU A 395 -8.12 -34.69 -29.41
N GLY A 396 -7.56 -34.50 -30.62
CA GLY A 396 -7.69 -33.25 -31.37
C GLY A 396 -9.15 -33.00 -31.78
N THR A 397 -9.83 -34.06 -32.25
CA THR A 397 -11.27 -34.02 -32.55
C THR A 397 -12.10 -33.71 -31.31
N ALA A 398 -11.84 -34.40 -30.19
CA ALA A 398 -12.56 -34.17 -28.94
C ALA A 398 -12.45 -32.72 -28.46
N MET A 399 -11.27 -32.09 -28.54
CA MET A 399 -11.07 -30.73 -28.04
C MET A 399 -11.52 -29.63 -29.01
N LEU A 400 -11.26 -29.78 -30.30
CA LEU A 400 -11.48 -28.72 -31.29
C LEU A 400 -12.76 -28.86 -32.11
N HIS A 401 -13.38 -30.04 -32.13
CA HIS A 401 -14.52 -30.32 -33.00
C HIS A 401 -15.78 -30.80 -32.26
N SER A 402 -15.66 -31.31 -31.03
CA SER A 402 -16.82 -31.75 -30.25
C SER A 402 -17.55 -30.59 -29.54
N SER A 403 -18.75 -30.89 -29.08
CA SER A 403 -19.64 -30.03 -28.30
C SER A 403 -20.18 -30.79 -27.08
N PRO A 404 -20.86 -30.13 -26.13
CA PRO A 404 -21.56 -30.82 -25.03
C PRO A 404 -22.50 -31.95 -25.49
N ALA A 405 -23.00 -31.87 -26.73
CA ALA A 405 -23.89 -32.87 -27.32
C ALA A 405 -23.19 -34.19 -27.70
N ASP A 406 -21.86 -34.21 -27.69
CA ASP A 406 -20.99 -35.36 -27.99
C ASP A 406 -20.43 -36.01 -26.71
N VAL A 407 -20.71 -35.42 -25.54
CA VAL A 407 -20.43 -36.04 -24.24
C VAL A 407 -21.42 -37.19 -24.03
N ASP A 408 -20.91 -38.41 -24.04
CA ASP A 408 -21.70 -39.64 -24.00
C ASP A 408 -21.98 -40.11 -22.58
N LEU A 409 -20.92 -40.14 -21.77
CA LEU A 409 -20.91 -40.63 -20.40
C LEU A 409 -20.30 -39.60 -19.48
N VAL A 410 -20.91 -39.42 -18.31
CA VAL A 410 -20.34 -38.63 -17.20
C VAL A 410 -20.54 -39.43 -15.92
N MET A 411 -19.45 -39.70 -15.21
CA MET A 411 -19.45 -40.26 -13.87
C MET A 411 -18.92 -39.26 -12.87
N VAL A 412 -19.58 -39.18 -11.72
CA VAL A 412 -19.07 -38.47 -10.53
C VAL A 412 -18.96 -39.52 -9.42
N ASP A 413 -17.77 -39.69 -8.86
CA ASP A 413 -17.56 -40.61 -7.75
C ASP A 413 -17.96 -42.07 -8.09
N GLY A 414 -17.79 -42.45 -9.37
CA GLY A 414 -18.22 -43.72 -9.98
C GLY A 414 -19.72 -43.94 -10.10
N LYS A 415 -20.54 -42.92 -9.82
CA LYS A 415 -21.96 -42.92 -10.14
C LYS A 415 -22.16 -42.35 -11.54
N ILE A 416 -22.84 -43.10 -12.41
CA ILE A 416 -23.20 -42.63 -13.75
C ILE A 416 -24.29 -41.55 -13.63
N MET A 417 -23.95 -40.34 -14.07
CA MET A 417 -24.82 -39.16 -14.09
C MET A 417 -25.42 -38.91 -15.47
N LYS A 418 -24.66 -39.23 -16.53
CA LYS A 418 -25.09 -39.19 -17.93
C LYS A 418 -24.66 -40.48 -18.60
N ARG A 419 -25.54 -41.07 -19.42
CA ARG A 419 -25.26 -42.26 -20.23
C ARG A 419 -25.95 -42.16 -21.57
N ASP A 420 -25.27 -42.63 -22.60
CA ASP A 420 -25.77 -42.59 -23.97
C ASP A 420 -26.26 -41.18 -24.35
N GLY A 421 -25.57 -40.14 -23.89
CA GLY A 421 -25.92 -38.75 -24.17
C GLY A 421 -27.13 -38.21 -23.40
N HIS A 422 -27.70 -38.96 -22.44
CA HIS A 422 -28.88 -38.57 -21.66
C HIS A 422 -28.59 -38.59 -20.15
N MET A 423 -29.17 -37.65 -19.41
CA MET A 423 -29.06 -37.62 -17.94
C MET A 423 -29.78 -38.81 -17.29
N VAL A 424 -29.19 -39.38 -16.25
CA VAL A 424 -29.70 -40.55 -15.53
C VAL A 424 -30.44 -40.13 -14.27
N GLY A 425 -31.66 -40.62 -14.07
CA GLY A 425 -32.42 -40.41 -12.83
C GLY A 425 -32.97 -39.00 -12.63
N VAL A 426 -33.03 -38.18 -13.68
CA VAL A 426 -33.49 -36.79 -13.65
C VAL A 426 -34.52 -36.53 -14.75
N ASP A 427 -35.65 -35.93 -14.39
CA ASP A 427 -36.65 -35.43 -15.35
C ASP A 427 -36.27 -34.01 -15.81
N MET A 428 -35.46 -33.95 -16.87
CA MET A 428 -34.96 -32.69 -17.43
C MET A 428 -36.09 -31.79 -17.96
N GLU A 429 -37.18 -32.36 -18.46
CA GLU A 429 -38.27 -31.57 -19.03
C GLU A 429 -39.03 -30.82 -17.93
N LYS A 430 -39.34 -31.49 -16.81
CA LYS A 430 -39.94 -30.85 -15.64
C LYS A 430 -39.08 -29.73 -15.09
N ILE A 431 -37.76 -29.93 -15.02
CA ILE A 431 -36.81 -28.91 -14.54
C ILE A 431 -36.77 -27.71 -15.50
N ARG A 432 -36.72 -27.95 -16.81
CA ARG A 432 -36.74 -26.88 -17.83
C ARG A 432 -38.03 -26.06 -17.76
N VAL A 433 -39.19 -26.69 -17.54
CA VAL A 433 -40.46 -25.97 -17.35
C VAL A 433 -40.39 -25.04 -16.14
N ARG A 434 -39.87 -25.51 -14.99
CA ARG A 434 -39.71 -24.68 -13.79
C ARG A 434 -38.70 -23.55 -14.02
N ALA A 435 -37.57 -23.84 -14.65
CA ALA A 435 -36.53 -22.86 -14.97
C ALA A 435 -37.08 -21.70 -15.83
N ARG A 436 -37.89 -22.01 -16.85
CA ARG A 436 -38.53 -20.98 -17.69
C ARG A 436 -39.50 -20.09 -16.91
N GLN A 437 -40.22 -20.64 -15.93
CA GLN A 437 -41.13 -19.87 -15.08
C GLN A 437 -40.38 -18.92 -14.17
N ASP A 438 -39.34 -19.42 -13.48
CA ASP A 438 -38.53 -18.61 -12.57
C ASP A 438 -37.70 -17.55 -13.33
N SER A 439 -37.12 -17.89 -14.48
CA SER A 439 -36.39 -16.95 -15.35
C SER A 439 -37.30 -15.82 -15.84
N ARG A 440 -38.54 -16.11 -16.27
CA ARG A 440 -39.50 -15.08 -16.68
C ARG A 440 -39.80 -14.11 -15.53
N ARG A 441 -40.01 -14.61 -14.32
CA ARG A 441 -40.27 -13.77 -13.15
C ARG A 441 -39.08 -12.88 -12.80
N ILE A 442 -37.86 -13.41 -12.88
CA ILE A 442 -36.64 -12.63 -12.67
C ILE A 442 -36.55 -11.48 -13.68
N LEU A 443 -36.78 -11.78 -14.96
CA LEU A 443 -36.76 -10.77 -16.03
C LEU A 443 -37.84 -9.71 -15.86
N GLU A 444 -39.09 -10.10 -15.58
CA GLU A 444 -40.19 -9.16 -15.35
C GLU A 444 -39.92 -8.21 -14.16
N ASN A 445 -39.27 -8.72 -13.10
CA ASN A 445 -38.88 -7.90 -11.95
C ASN A 445 -37.76 -6.92 -12.30
N LEU A 446 -36.75 -7.37 -13.04
CA LEU A 446 -35.64 -6.53 -13.45
C LEU A 446 -36.08 -5.45 -14.46
N GLU A 447 -36.90 -5.80 -15.45
CA GLU A 447 -37.48 -4.84 -16.40
C GLU A 447 -38.30 -3.76 -15.69
N ARG A 448 -39.13 -4.15 -14.72
CA ARG A 448 -39.90 -3.20 -13.91
C ARG A 448 -38.98 -2.23 -13.17
N ARG A 449 -37.98 -2.75 -12.44
CA ARG A 449 -37.00 -1.93 -11.73
C ARG A 449 -36.27 -0.97 -12.69
N ASN A 450 -35.81 -1.48 -13.82
CA ASN A 450 -35.04 -0.68 -14.79
C ASN A 450 -35.91 0.40 -15.45
N SER A 451 -37.23 0.17 -15.61
CA SER A 451 -38.16 1.19 -16.06
C SER A 451 -38.40 2.31 -15.04
N GLU A 452 -38.24 2.03 -13.75
CA GLU A 452 -38.43 2.99 -12.66
C GLU A 452 -37.18 3.83 -12.40
N VAL A 453 -35.99 3.22 -12.47
CA VAL A 453 -34.71 3.84 -12.05
C VAL A 453 -33.87 4.32 -13.23
N GLY A 454 -34.08 3.79 -14.44
CA GLY A 454 -33.25 4.05 -15.61
C GLY A 454 -31.93 3.25 -15.60
N LEU A 455 -31.25 3.21 -16.75
CA LEU A 455 -29.94 2.57 -16.93
C LEU A 455 -28.84 3.63 -16.95
N LEU A 456 -27.69 3.32 -16.37
CA LEU A 456 -26.50 4.16 -16.44
C LEU A 456 -25.85 4.02 -17.82
N LYS A 457 -25.37 5.16 -18.35
CA LYS A 457 -24.58 5.21 -19.57
C LYS A 457 -23.10 5.27 -19.25
N ALA A 458 -22.25 5.10 -20.27
CA ALA A 458 -20.80 5.23 -20.12
C ALA A 458 -20.39 6.60 -19.51
N GLU A 459 -21.10 7.67 -19.87
CA GLU A 459 -20.90 9.02 -19.31
C GLU A 459 -21.18 9.13 -17.80
N ASP A 460 -22.03 8.25 -17.25
CA ASP A 460 -22.32 8.17 -15.82
C ASP A 460 -21.34 7.22 -15.09
N ILE A 461 -20.94 6.14 -15.76
CA ILE A 461 -20.10 5.08 -15.18
C ILE A 461 -18.63 5.51 -15.08
N ILE A 462 -18.09 6.21 -16.09
CA ILE A 462 -16.67 6.62 -16.10
C ILE A 462 -16.32 7.46 -14.86
N PRO A 463 -17.07 8.53 -14.50
CA PRO A 463 -16.78 9.30 -13.29
C PRO A 463 -16.83 8.47 -11.99
N MET A 464 -17.75 7.50 -11.92
CA MET A 464 -17.86 6.57 -10.78
C MET A 464 -16.65 5.64 -10.69
N MET A 465 -16.17 5.14 -11.83
CA MET A 465 -14.96 4.33 -11.89
C MET A 465 -13.71 5.12 -11.52
N GLU A 466 -13.57 6.34 -12.04
CA GLU A 466 -12.47 7.22 -11.64
C GLU A 466 -12.53 7.51 -10.13
N GLN A 467 -13.73 7.62 -9.55
CA GLN A 467 -13.89 7.75 -8.10
C GLN A 467 -13.43 6.50 -7.35
N ALA A 468 -13.81 5.31 -7.81
CA ALA A 468 -13.36 4.04 -7.22
C ALA A 468 -11.84 3.88 -7.35
N GLN A 469 -11.26 4.25 -8.50
CA GLN A 469 -9.82 4.23 -8.73
C GLN A 469 -9.08 5.26 -7.87
N ARG A 470 -9.65 6.46 -7.66
CA ARG A 470 -9.12 7.44 -6.70
C ARG A 470 -9.11 6.88 -5.27
N ALA A 471 -10.14 6.13 -4.87
CA ALA A 471 -10.15 5.45 -3.58
C ALA A 471 -9.04 4.38 -3.48
N CYS A 472 -8.75 3.66 -4.56
CA CYS A 472 -7.60 2.75 -4.65
C CYS A 472 -6.24 3.48 -4.68
N PHE A 473 -6.14 4.67 -5.28
CA PHE A 473 -4.91 5.49 -5.24
C PHE A 473 -4.65 6.07 -3.84
N ALA A 474 -5.72 6.49 -3.15
CA ALA A 474 -5.67 6.90 -1.75
C ALA A 474 -5.44 5.72 -0.79
N TYR A 475 -5.34 4.50 -1.31
CA TYR A 475 -5.16 3.30 -0.52
C TYR A 475 -3.84 3.30 0.24
N GLY A 476 -2.71 3.70 -0.38
CA GLY A 476 -1.42 3.81 0.32
C GLY A 476 -1.52 4.68 1.57
N ARG A 477 -2.07 5.90 1.41
CA ARG A 477 -2.44 6.80 2.51
C ARG A 477 -3.36 6.13 3.54
N THR A 478 -4.38 5.38 3.11
CA THR A 478 -5.38 4.77 3.99
C THR A 478 -4.81 3.60 4.79
N ALA A 479 -3.99 2.75 4.16
CA ALA A 479 -3.32 1.63 4.78
C ALA A 479 -2.27 2.10 5.79
N ASP A 480 -1.41 3.05 5.40
CA ASP A 480 -0.42 3.66 6.28
C ASP A 480 -1.09 4.28 7.52
N LEU A 481 -2.17 5.03 7.32
CA LEU A 481 -2.90 5.68 8.42
C LEU A 481 -3.58 4.65 9.34
N ALA A 482 -4.17 3.58 8.78
CA ALA A 482 -4.78 2.52 9.57
C ALA A 482 -3.74 1.76 10.40
N ALA A 483 -2.60 1.41 9.79
CA ALA A 483 -1.48 0.78 10.49
C ALA A 483 -0.94 1.70 11.60
N ALA A 484 -0.69 2.97 11.30
CA ALA A 484 -0.22 3.94 12.28
C ALA A 484 -1.19 4.13 13.45
N THR A 485 -2.49 4.19 13.17
CA THR A 485 -3.55 4.31 14.20
C THR A 485 -3.55 3.10 15.11
N PHE A 486 -3.43 1.89 14.56
CA PHE A 486 -3.37 0.66 15.34
C PHE A 486 -2.08 0.55 16.18
N GLU A 487 -0.91 0.79 15.57
CA GLU A 487 0.39 0.64 16.24
C GLU A 487 0.67 1.71 17.31
N ASN A 488 0.03 2.88 17.20
CA ASN A 488 0.26 4.02 18.09
C ASN A 488 -0.97 4.40 18.91
N ASP A 489 -1.98 3.53 18.97
CA ASP A 489 -3.26 3.78 19.65
C ASP A 489 -3.06 4.29 21.09
N GLU A 490 -2.24 3.61 21.88
CA GLU A 490 -1.91 4.02 23.26
C GLU A 490 -1.37 5.46 23.35
N VAL A 491 -0.50 5.85 22.41
CA VAL A 491 0.10 7.19 22.38
C VAL A 491 -0.92 8.24 21.94
N TYR A 492 -1.77 7.92 20.98
CA TYR A 492 -2.81 8.82 20.50
C TYR A 492 -3.90 9.02 21.55
N GLU A 493 -4.36 7.97 22.21
CA GLU A 493 -5.31 8.06 23.33
C GLU A 493 -4.73 8.89 24.49
N PHE A 494 -3.45 8.70 24.82
CA PHE A 494 -2.77 9.50 25.84
C PHE A 494 -2.74 10.99 25.47
N LEU A 495 -2.31 11.33 24.24
CA LEU A 495 -2.23 12.72 23.79
C LEU A 495 -3.60 13.39 23.72
N GLU A 496 -4.61 12.68 23.20
CA GLU A 496 -5.99 13.17 23.18
C GLU A 496 -6.49 13.44 24.61
N GLY A 497 -6.29 12.49 25.54
CA GLY A 497 -6.67 12.65 26.94
C GLY A 497 -5.96 13.82 27.64
N VAL A 498 -4.66 14.01 27.37
CA VAL A 498 -3.88 15.18 27.86
C VAL A 498 -4.47 16.48 27.31
N CYS A 499 -4.70 16.56 26.01
CA CYS A 499 -5.28 17.75 25.38
C CYS A 499 -6.64 18.10 25.98
N GLN A 500 -7.54 17.11 26.09
CA GLN A 500 -8.85 17.29 26.70
C GLN A 500 -8.74 17.77 28.15
N ARG A 501 -7.86 17.15 28.96
CA ARG A 501 -7.71 17.48 30.39
C ARG A 501 -7.14 18.86 30.64
N TYR A 502 -6.13 19.26 29.88
CA TYR A 502 -5.38 20.50 30.10
C TYR A 502 -5.84 21.66 29.22
N GLY A 503 -6.81 21.44 28.33
CA GLY A 503 -7.43 22.51 27.51
C GLY A 503 -6.65 22.86 26.26
N ALA A 504 -5.98 21.89 25.65
CA ALA A 504 -5.33 22.04 24.36
C ALA A 504 -6.20 21.43 23.25
N GLY A 505 -6.11 21.97 22.04
CA GLY A 505 -6.69 21.33 20.86
C GLY A 505 -5.87 20.13 20.42
N PHE A 506 -6.53 19.10 19.90
CA PHE A 506 -5.87 17.90 19.40
C PHE A 506 -6.14 17.72 17.90
N TRP A 507 -5.08 17.58 17.12
CA TRP A 507 -5.18 17.24 15.70
C TRP A 507 -4.93 15.75 15.53
N LYS A 508 -5.92 15.01 15.03
CA LYS A 508 -5.85 13.55 14.87
C LYS A 508 -4.78 13.12 13.87
N PRO A 509 -4.30 11.86 13.97
CA PRO A 509 -3.46 11.25 12.94
C PRO A 509 -4.09 11.39 11.55
N GLY A 510 -3.29 11.76 10.54
CA GLY A 510 -3.76 11.98 9.17
C GLY A 510 -4.31 13.38 8.88
N ALA A 511 -4.48 14.24 9.89
CA ALA A 511 -4.90 15.63 9.71
C ALA A 511 -3.90 16.45 8.86
N GLY A 512 -2.61 16.27 9.10
CA GLY A 512 -1.56 17.00 8.41
C GLY A 512 -0.29 17.15 9.23
N ILE A 513 0.73 17.67 8.57
CA ILE A 513 2.02 18.02 9.16
C ILE A 513 1.88 19.35 9.91
N ILE A 514 2.41 19.40 11.13
CA ILE A 514 2.27 20.54 12.07
C ILE A 514 2.45 21.92 11.41
N HIS A 515 3.50 22.10 10.61
CA HIS A 515 3.82 23.41 10.02
C HIS A 515 2.84 23.84 8.94
N GLN A 516 2.27 22.89 8.20
CA GLN A 516 1.24 23.16 7.21
C GLN A 516 -0.08 23.52 7.91
N ILE A 517 -0.46 22.75 8.93
CA ILE A 517 -1.63 23.04 9.77
C ILE A 517 -1.49 24.43 10.42
N VAL A 518 -0.32 24.77 10.95
CA VAL A 518 -0.02 26.11 11.50
C VAL A 518 -0.17 27.18 10.45
N LEU A 519 0.40 27.02 9.26
CA LEU A 519 0.30 28.02 8.20
C LEU A 519 -1.15 28.26 7.75
N GLU A 520 -1.93 27.18 7.62
CA GLU A 520 -3.32 27.20 7.17
C GLU A 520 -4.30 27.76 8.21
N ASN A 521 -4.03 27.57 9.51
CA ASN A 521 -5.01 27.84 10.56
C ASN A 521 -4.56 28.86 11.62
N TYR A 522 -3.29 28.84 12.03
CA TYR A 522 -2.84 29.53 13.25
C TYR A 522 -1.89 30.71 13.01
N ALA A 523 -1.12 30.68 11.91
CA ALA A 523 -0.12 31.69 11.63
C ALA A 523 -0.76 32.96 11.05
N TYR A 524 -0.32 34.12 11.54
CA TYR A 524 -0.75 35.42 11.05
C TYR A 524 0.36 36.48 11.21
N PRO A 525 0.33 37.55 10.41
CA PRO A 525 1.30 38.64 10.49
C PRO A 525 1.38 39.29 11.89
N GLY A 526 2.58 39.40 12.45
CA GLY A 526 2.80 40.03 13.75
C GLY A 526 2.53 39.14 14.97
N GLY A 527 2.13 37.88 14.76
CA GLY A 527 2.03 36.90 15.84
C GLY A 527 3.41 36.45 16.35
N LEU A 528 3.43 35.92 17.59
CA LEU A 528 4.58 35.24 18.19
C LEU A 528 4.16 33.81 18.58
N MET A 529 4.91 32.81 18.12
CA MET A 529 4.67 31.40 18.46
C MET A 529 5.99 30.70 18.82
N ILE A 530 5.89 29.79 19.78
CA ILE A 530 6.91 28.77 20.00
C ILE A 530 6.32 27.39 19.65
N GLY A 531 7.13 26.52 19.06
CA GLY A 531 6.71 25.16 18.71
C GLY A 531 7.80 24.16 19.08
N THR A 532 7.41 22.96 19.49
CA THR A 532 8.35 21.88 19.86
C THR A 532 8.89 21.15 18.63
N ASP A 533 9.33 21.91 17.64
CA ASP A 533 9.89 21.42 16.39
C ASP A 533 10.84 22.48 15.79
N SER A 534 11.93 22.05 15.17
CA SER A 534 12.92 22.97 14.61
C SER A 534 12.43 23.79 13.41
N HIS A 535 11.44 23.29 12.67
CA HIS A 535 10.93 23.90 11.44
C HIS A 535 9.72 24.81 11.67
N THR A 536 9.38 25.09 12.94
CA THR A 536 8.39 26.11 13.33
C THR A 536 8.58 27.48 12.63
N PRO A 537 9.81 27.93 12.29
CA PRO A 537 10.03 29.11 11.44
C PRO A 537 9.28 29.12 10.11
N ASN A 538 8.73 28.00 9.62
CA ASN A 538 7.83 27.96 8.45
C ASN A 538 6.75 29.07 8.46
N ALA A 539 6.17 29.36 9.63
CA ALA A 539 5.15 30.40 9.80
C ALA A 539 5.68 31.84 9.56
N GLY A 540 7.00 32.05 9.56
CA GLY A 540 7.60 33.31 9.13
C GLY A 540 7.31 33.68 7.68
N GLY A 541 6.91 32.71 6.86
CA GLY A 541 6.41 32.94 5.50
C GLY A 541 5.08 33.71 5.43
N ILE A 542 4.37 33.88 6.55
CA ILE A 542 3.19 34.77 6.67
C ILE A 542 3.44 35.94 7.63
N GLY A 543 4.71 36.25 7.92
CA GLY A 543 5.11 37.36 8.79
C GLY A 543 4.90 37.13 10.28
N MET A 544 4.86 35.87 10.72
CA MET A 544 4.81 35.49 12.13
C MET A 544 6.23 35.27 12.67
N ALA A 545 6.53 35.77 13.86
CA ALA A 545 7.74 35.38 14.58
C ALA A 545 7.51 33.99 15.21
N ALA A 546 7.99 32.93 14.56
CA ALA A 546 7.75 31.56 14.99
C ALA A 546 9.07 30.82 15.26
N ILE A 547 9.27 30.33 16.48
CA ILE A 547 10.57 29.86 16.96
C ILE A 547 10.45 28.42 17.46
N GLY A 548 11.37 27.56 17.00
CA GLY A 548 11.47 26.18 17.49
C GLY A 548 12.09 26.11 18.87
N VAL A 549 11.51 25.38 19.81
CA VAL A 549 12.02 25.23 21.18
C VAL A 549 11.95 23.78 21.64
N GLY A 550 12.64 23.44 22.73
CA GLY A 550 12.44 22.16 23.40
C GLY A 550 11.16 22.11 24.24
N GLY A 551 10.66 20.91 24.54
CA GLY A 551 9.41 20.68 25.27
C GLY A 551 9.32 21.38 26.63
N ALA A 552 10.44 21.52 27.35
CA ALA A 552 10.46 22.23 28.64
C ALA A 552 10.11 23.72 28.52
N TYR A 553 10.56 24.40 27.47
CA TYR A 553 10.21 25.81 27.25
C TYR A 553 8.74 25.99 26.86
N ALA A 554 8.18 25.01 26.14
CA ALA A 554 6.74 24.98 25.90
C ALA A 554 5.97 24.83 27.22
N VAL A 555 6.46 24.00 28.15
CA VAL A 555 5.87 23.86 29.50
C VAL A 555 5.93 25.18 30.28
N ASP A 556 7.04 25.93 30.21
CA ASP A 556 7.15 27.24 30.87
C ASP A 556 6.03 28.17 30.41
N VAL A 557 5.86 28.35 29.09
CA VAL A 557 4.81 29.21 28.52
C VAL A 557 3.41 28.68 28.84
N MET A 558 3.17 27.37 28.72
CA MET A 558 1.89 26.76 29.07
C MET A 558 1.54 26.90 30.56
N SER A 559 2.55 27.03 31.42
CA SER A 559 2.40 27.25 32.87
C SER A 559 2.30 28.72 33.25
N GLY A 560 2.34 29.64 32.28
CA GLY A 560 2.31 31.08 32.50
C GLY A 560 3.64 31.69 32.95
N LEU A 561 4.75 30.96 32.82
CA LEU A 561 6.09 31.47 33.08
C LEU A 561 6.62 32.23 31.86
N ALA A 562 7.55 33.15 32.10
CA ALA A 562 8.21 33.89 31.03
C ALA A 562 9.14 32.96 30.23
N TRP A 563 9.06 33.05 28.91
CA TRP A 563 10.05 32.44 28.02
C TRP A 563 11.24 33.37 27.84
N GLU A 564 12.45 32.85 28.08
CA GLU A 564 13.68 33.61 27.94
C GLU A 564 14.31 33.36 26.56
N LEU A 565 14.72 34.44 25.90
CA LEU A 565 15.37 34.44 24.61
C LEU A 565 16.58 35.38 24.65
N LYS A 566 17.77 34.90 24.30
CA LYS A 566 18.94 35.78 24.09
C LYS A 566 18.62 36.73 22.94
N THR A 567 18.83 38.04 23.13
CA THR A 567 18.53 39.05 22.11
C THR A 567 19.17 38.70 20.77
N PRO A 568 18.37 38.43 19.71
CA PRO A 568 18.92 38.01 18.45
C PRO A 568 19.63 39.13 17.69
N LYS A 569 20.72 38.81 17.01
CA LYS A 569 21.25 39.63 15.91
C LYS A 569 20.40 39.42 14.65
N VAL A 570 20.48 40.30 13.65
CA VAL A 570 19.66 40.22 12.44
C VAL A 570 20.51 40.22 11.17
N ILE A 571 20.35 39.18 10.35
CA ILE A 571 20.85 39.12 8.97
C ILE A 571 19.73 39.64 8.06
N GLY A 572 19.99 40.75 7.36
CA GLY A 572 19.16 41.22 6.27
C GLY A 572 19.47 40.46 4.97
N VAL A 573 18.47 39.86 4.33
CA VAL A 573 18.61 39.24 3.01
C VAL A 573 17.82 40.07 2.01
N ASN A 574 18.54 40.79 1.14
CA ASN A 574 17.97 41.60 0.08
C ASN A 574 17.68 40.75 -1.16
N LEU A 575 16.40 40.57 -1.46
CA LEU A 575 15.93 39.83 -2.63
C LEU A 575 15.53 40.79 -3.74
N THR A 576 16.36 40.90 -4.77
CA THR A 576 16.13 41.78 -5.92
C THR A 576 15.72 40.99 -7.16
N GLY A 577 15.15 41.64 -8.18
CA GLY A 577 14.80 40.95 -9.43
C GLY A 577 13.52 40.11 -9.36
N LYS A 578 13.42 39.07 -10.20
CA LYS A 578 12.26 38.14 -10.25
C LYS A 578 12.71 36.72 -10.54
N LEU A 579 12.11 35.72 -9.86
CA LEU A 579 12.27 34.32 -10.22
C LEU A 579 11.75 34.09 -11.65
N SER A 580 12.53 33.39 -12.48
CA SER A 580 12.15 33.03 -13.85
C SER A 580 12.60 31.61 -14.20
N ASN A 581 11.88 30.97 -15.14
CA ASN A 581 12.16 29.62 -15.63
C ASN A 581 12.02 28.53 -14.56
N TRP A 582 13.11 27.84 -14.25
CA TRP A 582 13.18 26.68 -13.35
C TRP A 582 13.45 27.03 -11.89
N ALA A 583 13.89 28.26 -11.59
CA ALA A 583 14.21 28.66 -10.24
C ALA A 583 12.94 28.87 -9.40
N SER A 584 13.00 28.39 -8.15
CA SER A 584 11.90 28.36 -7.19
C SER A 584 12.34 28.98 -5.85
N PRO A 585 11.42 29.23 -4.90
CA PRO A 585 11.77 29.64 -3.55
C PRO A 585 12.72 28.66 -2.83
N LYS A 586 12.66 27.37 -3.17
CA LYS A 586 13.57 26.35 -2.63
C LYS A 586 15.02 26.65 -3.00
N ASP A 587 15.28 27.14 -4.21
CA ASP A 587 16.63 27.44 -4.67
C ASP A 587 17.24 28.65 -3.95
N VAL A 588 16.42 29.62 -3.52
CA VAL A 588 16.86 30.76 -2.71
C VAL A 588 17.46 30.27 -1.40
N ILE A 589 16.75 29.38 -0.69
CA ILE A 589 17.21 28.87 0.60
C ILE A 589 18.31 27.83 0.47
N LEU A 590 18.33 27.02 -0.60
CA LEU A 590 19.46 26.12 -0.87
C LEU A 590 20.76 26.89 -1.14
N LYS A 591 20.70 27.98 -1.93
CA LYS A 591 21.84 28.89 -2.13
C LYS A 591 22.24 29.56 -0.82
N LEU A 592 21.29 30.14 -0.09
CA LEU A 592 21.55 30.84 1.17
C LEU A 592 22.17 29.91 2.23
N THR A 593 21.71 28.66 2.29
CA THR A 593 22.28 27.64 3.19
C THR A 593 23.73 27.30 2.80
N GLY A 594 24.06 27.33 1.50
CA GLY A 594 25.45 27.21 1.04
C GLY A 594 26.33 28.41 1.41
N GLU A 595 25.81 29.63 1.32
CA GLU A 595 26.55 30.86 1.68
C GLU A 595 26.74 31.01 3.20
N LEU A 596 25.71 30.69 3.99
CA LEU A 596 25.77 30.77 5.45
C LEU A 596 26.40 29.54 6.10
N THR A 597 26.38 28.38 5.44
CA THR A 597 26.67 27.05 6.03
C THR A 597 25.69 26.69 7.15
N VAL A 598 25.79 25.46 7.68
CA VAL A 598 25.01 25.05 8.88
C VAL A 598 25.37 25.80 10.17
N LYS A 599 26.36 26.69 10.15
CA LYS A 599 26.85 27.44 11.32
C LYS A 599 26.67 28.96 11.24
N GLY A 600 26.34 29.52 10.07
CA GLY A 600 26.43 30.97 9.82
C GLY A 600 25.51 31.83 10.68
N ALA A 601 24.44 31.22 11.21
CA ALA A 601 23.45 31.88 12.05
C ALA A 601 23.48 31.45 13.54
N THR A 602 24.32 30.48 13.93
CA THR A 602 24.32 29.84 15.27
C THR A 602 24.98 30.68 16.37
N GLY A 603 26.18 31.21 16.12
CA GLY A 603 27.06 31.80 17.15
C GLY A 603 26.67 33.19 17.69
N ALA A 604 25.58 33.78 17.20
CA ALA A 604 25.08 35.06 17.71
C ALA A 604 23.55 35.10 17.88
N VAL A 605 22.87 33.94 17.80
CA VAL A 605 21.39 33.87 17.78
C VAL A 605 20.88 34.80 16.68
N LYS A 606 21.10 34.44 15.41
CA LYS A 606 20.74 35.31 14.30
C LYS A 606 19.36 35.01 13.76
N ASN A 607 18.60 36.07 13.53
CA ASN A 607 17.33 36.13 12.83
C ASN A 607 17.59 36.44 11.36
N ILE A 608 16.94 35.74 10.42
CA ILE A 608 17.06 36.04 8.97
C ILE A 608 15.84 36.85 8.53
N TRP A 609 16.04 38.16 8.33
CA TRP A 609 14.99 39.08 7.92
C TRP A 609 15.16 39.38 6.44
N MET A 610 14.07 39.30 5.69
CA MET A 610 14.08 39.58 4.27
C MET A 610 13.80 41.08 4.05
N THR A 611 14.69 41.79 3.37
CA THR A 611 14.75 43.27 3.34
C THR A 611 14.70 43.83 1.90
N GLU A 612 14.29 45.10 1.72
CA GLU A 612 14.17 45.81 0.43
C GLU A 612 13.38 45.06 -0.67
N PHE A 613 12.05 45.14 -0.60
CA PHE A 613 11.19 44.21 -1.32
C PHE A 613 10.26 44.91 -2.34
N LYS A 614 10.49 44.73 -3.65
CA LYS A 614 9.46 44.99 -4.68
C LYS A 614 8.64 43.72 -4.92
N LEU A 615 7.64 43.56 -4.07
CA LEU A 615 6.80 42.37 -3.80
C LEU A 615 5.96 41.78 -4.93
N TYR A 616 6.18 42.18 -6.18
CA TYR A 616 5.18 41.94 -7.22
C TYR A 616 4.92 40.45 -7.55
N HIS A 617 5.75 39.51 -7.07
CA HIS A 617 5.69 38.09 -7.47
C HIS A 617 5.95 37.07 -6.35
N VAL A 618 6.06 37.49 -5.08
CA VAL A 618 6.43 36.56 -3.99
C VAL A 618 5.21 36.18 -3.15
N ARG A 619 4.82 34.91 -3.27
CA ARG A 619 3.61 34.28 -2.69
C ARG A 619 3.95 33.55 -1.38
N VAL A 620 2.95 32.95 -0.73
CA VAL A 620 3.13 32.22 0.56
C VAL A 620 4.08 31.01 0.49
N TRP A 621 4.52 30.60 -0.71
CA TRP A 621 5.60 29.62 -0.93
C TRP A 621 6.92 29.99 -0.25
N VAL A 622 7.12 31.26 0.12
CA VAL A 622 8.30 31.67 0.90
C VAL A 622 8.38 31.06 2.30
N SER A 623 7.29 30.45 2.77
CA SER A 623 7.33 29.51 3.90
C SER A 623 8.42 28.46 3.72
N THR A 624 8.68 27.99 2.49
CA THR A 624 9.82 27.12 2.12
C THR A 624 11.16 27.70 2.60
N ILE A 625 11.37 29.00 2.36
CA ILE A 625 12.62 29.69 2.69
C ILE A 625 12.75 29.81 4.21
N CYS A 626 11.67 30.16 4.90
CA CYS A 626 11.70 30.27 6.35
C CYS A 626 11.87 28.91 7.04
N ASN A 627 11.20 27.87 6.53
CA ASN A 627 11.32 26.48 6.99
C ASN A 627 12.79 26.05 7.00
N MET A 628 13.45 26.14 5.85
CA MET A 628 14.86 25.73 5.73
C MET A 628 15.87 26.73 6.32
N GLY A 629 15.41 27.88 6.83
CA GLY A 629 16.24 28.74 7.66
C GLY A 629 16.80 28.01 8.89
N ALA A 630 16.05 27.02 9.40
CA ALA A 630 16.47 26.17 10.50
C ALA A 630 17.81 25.45 10.21
N GLU A 631 18.06 25.04 8.97
CA GLU A 631 19.29 24.35 8.56
C GLU A 631 20.53 25.25 8.60
N THR A 632 20.38 26.57 8.67
CA THR A 632 21.50 27.53 8.85
C THR A 632 21.84 27.79 10.32
N GLY A 633 21.02 27.26 11.24
CA GLY A 633 21.08 27.53 12.67
C GLY A 633 20.42 28.85 13.09
N ALA A 634 19.57 29.43 12.25
CA ALA A 634 18.85 30.67 12.56
C ALA A 634 17.80 30.45 13.66
N THR A 635 17.56 31.49 14.47
CA THR A 635 16.52 31.45 15.51
C THR A 635 15.12 31.38 14.92
N THR A 636 14.89 32.24 13.92
CA THR A 636 13.77 32.17 13.00
C THR A 636 14.13 32.94 11.73
N SER A 637 13.31 32.77 10.70
CA SER A 637 13.38 33.49 9.45
C SER A 637 12.01 34.10 9.19
N MET A 638 11.93 35.35 8.74
CA MET A 638 10.66 36.04 8.58
C MET A 638 10.62 36.98 7.35
N PHE A 639 9.44 37.07 6.74
CA PHE A 639 9.12 38.03 5.70
C PHE A 639 8.21 39.15 6.23
N PRO A 640 8.35 40.39 5.76
CA PRO A 640 7.41 41.47 6.09
C PRO A 640 6.02 41.20 5.48
N TYR A 641 4.97 41.80 6.04
CA TYR A 641 3.59 41.60 5.56
C TYR A 641 3.35 42.15 4.14
N THR A 642 2.58 41.40 3.34
CA THR A 642 2.38 41.65 1.90
C THR A 642 0.93 41.37 1.48
N ASP A 643 0.49 41.94 0.35
CA ASP A 643 -0.84 41.62 -0.20
C ASP A 643 -0.97 40.13 -0.59
N ALA A 644 0.12 39.47 -0.97
CA ALA A 644 0.10 38.04 -1.28
C ALA A 644 -0.19 37.19 -0.03
N MET A 645 0.37 37.56 1.14
CA MET A 645 0.00 36.95 2.43
C MET A 645 -1.48 37.22 2.75
N GLY A 646 -1.96 38.43 2.48
CA GLY A 646 -3.39 38.78 2.61
C GLY A 646 -4.32 37.91 1.74
N LYS A 647 -3.96 37.67 0.48
CA LYS A 647 -4.71 36.76 -0.42
C LYS A 647 -4.73 35.31 0.08
N TYR A 648 -3.63 34.84 0.68
CA TYR A 648 -3.59 33.51 1.28
C TYR A 648 -4.48 33.42 2.53
N LEU A 649 -4.49 34.45 3.38
CA LEU A 649 -5.43 34.55 4.49
C LEU A 649 -6.88 34.46 3.99
N ASP A 650 -7.24 35.17 2.93
CA ASP A 650 -8.58 35.04 2.32
C ASP A 650 -8.86 33.62 1.80
N ALA A 651 -7.92 33.04 1.05
CA ALA A 651 -8.08 31.70 0.48
C ALA A 651 -8.22 30.60 1.54
N THR A 652 -7.82 30.87 2.78
CA THR A 652 -7.94 29.96 3.93
C THR A 652 -9.03 30.42 4.91
N GLY A 653 -9.94 31.30 4.48
CA GLY A 653 -11.11 31.71 5.27
C GLY A 653 -10.85 32.75 6.37
N ARG A 654 -9.69 33.43 6.36
CA ARG A 654 -9.21 34.34 7.42
C ARG A 654 -9.19 35.82 7.00
N SER A 655 -10.24 36.26 6.29
CA SER A 655 -10.35 37.63 5.76
C SER A 655 -10.43 38.74 6.82
N ASP A 656 -10.88 38.41 8.02
CA ASP A 656 -10.86 39.30 9.18
C ASP A 656 -9.42 39.61 9.63
N ILE A 657 -8.56 38.58 9.70
CA ILE A 657 -7.12 38.73 9.98
C ILE A 657 -6.44 39.55 8.88
N ARG A 658 -6.79 39.34 7.61
CA ARG A 658 -6.30 40.18 6.50
C ARG A 658 -6.63 41.66 6.75
N LYS A 659 -7.89 41.97 7.04
CA LYS A 659 -8.35 43.35 7.30
C LYS A 659 -7.58 43.99 8.45
N ALA A 660 -7.41 43.25 9.56
CA ALA A 660 -6.63 43.72 10.70
C ALA A 660 -5.16 43.96 10.33
N SER A 661 -4.50 42.99 9.70
CA SER A 661 -3.08 43.09 9.30
C SER A 661 -2.84 44.26 8.35
N SER A 662 -3.73 44.48 7.39
CA SER A 662 -3.65 45.63 6.48
C SER A 662 -3.80 46.99 7.19
N SER A 663 -4.58 47.08 8.28
CA SER A 663 -4.69 48.32 9.05
C SER A 663 -3.44 48.67 9.87
N TRP A 664 -2.58 47.69 10.14
CA TRP A 664 -1.34 47.83 10.92
C TRP A 664 -0.07 47.56 10.10
N GLN A 665 -0.15 47.66 8.76
CA GLN A 665 0.95 47.28 7.87
C GLN A 665 2.28 47.99 8.19
N ASN A 666 2.22 49.22 8.71
CA ASN A 666 3.38 49.99 9.14
C ASN A 666 4.13 49.36 10.33
N LEU A 667 3.47 48.56 11.17
CA LEU A 667 4.10 47.81 12.27
C LEU A 667 4.54 46.40 11.85
N LEU A 668 4.16 45.96 10.65
CA LEU A 668 4.41 44.62 10.11
C LEU A 668 5.49 44.63 9.01
N SER A 669 6.26 45.71 8.95
CA SER A 669 7.37 45.93 8.04
C SER A 669 8.54 46.50 8.82
N ALA A 670 9.77 46.30 8.32
CA ALA A 670 10.93 46.96 8.91
C ALA A 670 10.85 48.49 8.72
N ASP A 671 11.35 49.23 9.71
CA ASP A 671 11.48 50.69 9.61
C ASP A 671 12.39 51.08 8.44
N GLN A 672 12.11 52.23 7.84
CA GLN A 672 12.98 52.78 6.80
C GLN A 672 14.36 53.07 7.39
N GLY A 673 15.41 52.49 6.80
CA GLY A 673 16.78 52.63 7.30
C GLY A 673 17.12 51.74 8.50
N ALA A 674 16.32 50.70 8.77
CA ALA A 674 16.66 49.69 9.77
C ALA A 674 18.08 49.12 9.55
N GLU A 675 18.86 49.05 10.62
CA GLU A 675 20.22 48.52 10.60
C GLU A 675 20.21 47.00 10.80
N TYR A 676 21.01 46.28 9.99
CA TYR A 676 21.18 44.83 10.07
C TYR A 676 22.64 44.51 10.38
N ASP A 677 22.89 43.51 11.23
CA ASP A 677 24.24 43.08 11.61
C ASP A 677 25.03 42.51 10.41
N GLN A 678 24.33 42.01 9.40
CA GLN A 678 24.88 41.48 8.16
C GLN A 678 23.86 41.66 7.04
N ILE A 679 24.31 41.96 5.83
CA ILE A 679 23.45 42.03 4.64
C ILE A 679 23.94 41.03 3.59
N ILE A 680 23.04 40.22 3.07
CA ILE A 680 23.26 39.29 1.95
C ILE A 680 22.36 39.73 0.79
N ASN A 681 22.91 39.80 -0.42
CA ASN A 681 22.14 40.21 -1.60
C ASN A 681 21.97 39.02 -2.56
N ILE A 682 20.73 38.73 -2.95
CA ILE A 682 20.40 37.70 -3.94
C ILE A 682 19.56 38.36 -5.05
N ASP A 683 20.09 38.33 -6.28
CA ASP A 683 19.31 38.68 -7.48
C ASP A 683 18.59 37.44 -8.01
N LEU A 684 17.27 37.42 -7.85
CA LEU A 684 16.40 36.33 -8.27
C LEU A 684 16.39 36.14 -9.79
N SER A 685 16.75 37.16 -10.57
CA SER A 685 16.77 37.11 -12.04
C SER A 685 17.96 36.30 -12.58
N THR A 686 19.01 36.16 -11.76
CA THR A 686 20.22 35.39 -12.09
C THR A 686 20.30 34.07 -11.33
N LEU A 687 19.34 33.79 -10.44
CA LEU A 687 19.26 32.54 -9.71
C LEU A 687 18.87 31.40 -10.65
N GLU A 688 19.68 30.35 -10.66
CA GLU A 688 19.37 29.05 -11.29
C GLU A 688 18.95 28.03 -10.22
N PRO A 689 18.42 26.85 -10.60
CA PRO A 689 18.10 25.80 -9.63
C PRO A 689 19.34 25.27 -8.90
N TYR A 690 19.16 24.82 -7.66
CA TYR A 690 20.20 24.27 -6.81
C TYR A 690 19.87 22.85 -6.34
N ILE A 691 20.92 22.07 -6.08
CA ILE A 691 20.84 20.77 -5.42
C ILE A 691 21.87 20.73 -4.30
N ASN A 692 21.42 20.39 -3.09
CA ASN A 692 22.29 20.29 -1.92
C ASN A 692 22.44 18.84 -1.44
N GLY A 693 23.66 18.42 -1.09
CA GLY A 693 23.93 17.09 -0.54
C GLY A 693 25.14 16.37 -1.14
N PRO A 694 25.50 15.17 -0.64
CA PRO A 694 24.51 14.17 -0.22
C PRO A 694 24.32 13.96 1.29
N SER A 695 25.12 14.60 2.14
CA SER A 695 25.17 14.30 3.60
C SER A 695 25.07 15.53 4.51
N THR A 696 24.88 16.71 3.92
CA THR A 696 24.71 17.97 4.64
C THR A 696 23.90 18.96 3.79
N PRO A 697 23.02 19.77 4.40
CA PRO A 697 22.13 20.66 3.66
C PRO A 697 22.84 21.89 3.09
N ASP A 698 24.09 22.16 3.47
CA ASP A 698 24.88 23.32 3.03
C ASP A 698 25.88 23.03 1.90
N PHE A 699 26.01 21.78 1.45
CA PHE A 699 26.81 21.49 0.25
C PHE A 699 26.02 21.84 -1.00
N ALA A 700 25.97 23.14 -1.32
CA ALA A 700 25.10 23.70 -2.35
C ALA A 700 25.76 23.72 -3.73
N THR A 701 25.11 23.10 -4.71
CA THR A 701 25.61 23.02 -6.08
C THR A 701 24.57 23.58 -7.06
N PRO A 702 24.91 24.61 -7.87
CA PRO A 702 24.03 25.06 -8.95
C PRO A 702 23.83 23.94 -9.97
N LEU A 703 22.62 23.81 -10.51
CA LEU A 703 22.22 22.71 -11.39
C LEU A 703 23.12 22.60 -12.63
N THR A 704 23.59 23.71 -13.19
CA THR A 704 24.51 23.72 -14.33
C THR A 704 25.85 23.02 -14.07
N ARG A 705 26.30 22.94 -12.81
CA ARG A 705 27.56 22.25 -12.42
C ARG A 705 27.34 20.87 -11.79
N PHE A 706 26.09 20.50 -11.51
CA PHE A 706 25.80 19.31 -10.72
C PHE A 706 26.23 18.01 -11.41
N LYS A 707 26.13 17.95 -12.74
CA LYS A 707 26.60 16.81 -13.55
C LYS A 707 28.10 16.53 -13.38
N ASP A 708 28.91 17.59 -13.32
CA ASP A 708 30.34 17.48 -13.12
C ASP A 708 30.64 16.96 -11.71
N VAL A 709 29.98 17.52 -10.70
CA VAL A 709 30.13 17.08 -9.29
C VAL A 709 29.74 15.61 -9.08
N VAL A 710 28.64 15.16 -9.70
CA VAL A 710 28.21 13.75 -9.66
C VAL A 710 29.28 12.84 -10.25
N THR A 711 29.90 13.26 -11.36
CA THR A 711 30.93 12.49 -12.06
C THR A 711 32.24 12.46 -11.27
N GLU A 712 32.69 13.60 -10.76
CA GLU A 712 33.90 13.73 -9.93
C GLU A 712 33.80 12.95 -8.62
N SER A 713 32.62 12.93 -8.00
CA SER A 713 32.38 12.27 -6.72
C SER A 713 32.09 10.76 -6.86
N ASN A 714 31.95 10.26 -8.09
CA ASN A 714 31.61 8.87 -8.41
C ASN A 714 30.35 8.37 -7.66
N TRP A 715 29.32 9.22 -7.58
CA TRP A 715 28.03 8.83 -7.01
C TRP A 715 27.21 8.00 -7.99
N ASP A 716 26.32 7.17 -7.47
CA ASP A 716 25.40 6.43 -8.32
C ASP A 716 24.50 7.41 -9.08
N LYS A 717 24.57 7.32 -10.40
CA LYS A 717 23.77 8.17 -11.30
C LYS A 717 22.32 7.71 -11.32
N GLN A 718 22.05 6.43 -11.10
CA GLN A 718 20.69 5.94 -11.11
C GLN A 718 19.96 6.43 -9.86
N ILE A 719 18.81 7.07 -10.07
CA ILE A 719 17.95 7.46 -8.97
C ILE A 719 17.17 6.24 -8.52
N SER A 720 17.17 5.98 -7.21
CA SER A 720 16.44 4.87 -6.61
C SER A 720 15.05 5.26 -6.09
N ALA A 721 14.83 6.54 -5.78
CA ALA A 721 13.52 7.08 -5.42
C ALA A 721 13.48 8.61 -5.59
N GLY A 722 12.31 9.13 -5.98
CA GLY A 722 11.95 10.54 -5.95
C GLY A 722 10.90 10.82 -4.89
N LEU A 723 11.10 11.80 -4.01
CA LEU A 723 10.14 12.14 -2.95
C LEU A 723 9.78 13.62 -2.97
N ILE A 724 8.50 13.93 -3.18
CA ILE A 724 7.97 15.29 -3.14
C ILE A 724 6.96 15.48 -1.99
N GLY A 725 6.83 16.72 -1.52
CA GLY A 725 5.93 17.08 -0.42
C GLY A 725 6.64 17.36 0.90
N SER A 726 6.11 16.82 2.02
CA SER A 726 6.49 17.16 3.40
C SER A 726 6.21 18.64 3.75
N CYS A 727 6.50 19.07 4.98
CA CYS A 727 6.23 20.45 5.43
C CYS A 727 6.92 21.54 4.61
N THR A 728 7.97 21.22 3.85
CA THR A 728 8.78 22.22 3.14
C THR A 728 8.21 22.59 1.77
N ASN A 729 7.70 21.63 0.99
CA ASN A 729 7.27 21.83 -0.40
C ASN A 729 6.02 20.99 -0.73
N SER A 730 4.96 21.14 0.07
CA SER A 730 3.68 20.42 -0.11
C SER A 730 2.47 21.33 -0.29
N SER A 731 2.68 22.62 -0.59
CA SER A 731 1.56 23.52 -0.82
C SER A 731 0.76 23.13 -2.07
N PHE A 732 -0.49 23.58 -2.17
CA PHE A 732 -1.30 23.41 -3.38
C PHE A 732 -0.52 23.81 -4.64
N GLU A 733 0.20 24.92 -4.52
CA GLU A 733 0.89 25.54 -5.62
C GLU A 733 2.16 24.71 -6.00
N ASP A 734 2.95 24.24 -5.02
CA ASP A 734 4.12 23.33 -5.23
C ASP A 734 3.69 22.08 -6.03
N ILE A 735 2.65 21.40 -5.55
CA ILE A 735 2.21 20.12 -6.12
C ILE A 735 1.59 20.32 -7.51
N SER A 736 0.88 21.43 -7.72
CA SER A 736 0.31 21.78 -9.03
C SER A 736 1.37 22.05 -10.10
N ARG A 737 2.48 22.73 -9.76
CA ARG A 737 3.61 22.90 -10.70
C ARG A 737 4.24 21.56 -11.09
N THR A 738 4.43 20.68 -10.12
CA THR A 738 4.99 19.36 -10.39
C THR A 738 4.08 18.46 -11.22
N ALA A 739 2.76 18.60 -11.07
CA ALA A 739 1.80 17.88 -11.91
C ALA A 739 1.93 18.29 -13.39
N ASP A 740 2.15 19.57 -13.69
CA ASP A 740 2.39 20.02 -15.06
C ASP A 740 3.58 19.28 -15.71
N LEU A 741 4.71 19.16 -15.00
CA LEU A 741 5.87 18.42 -15.50
C LEU A 741 5.59 16.93 -15.69
N ALA A 742 4.94 16.28 -14.72
CA ALA A 742 4.56 14.87 -14.84
C ALA A 742 3.64 14.65 -16.06
N LYS A 743 2.69 15.56 -16.29
CA LYS A 743 1.80 15.54 -17.44
C LYS A 743 2.57 15.69 -18.75
N GLN A 744 3.48 16.66 -18.87
CA GLN A 744 4.31 16.84 -20.06
C GLN A 744 5.06 15.54 -20.44
N ALA A 745 5.65 14.87 -19.45
CA ALA A 745 6.38 13.62 -19.68
C ALA A 745 5.46 12.46 -20.10
N MET A 746 4.32 12.31 -19.42
CA MET A 746 3.34 11.26 -19.76
C MET A 746 2.72 11.44 -21.16
N GLU A 747 2.44 12.69 -21.57
CA GLU A 747 1.97 13.00 -22.92
C GLU A 747 3.01 12.64 -23.99
N ALA A 748 4.30 12.69 -23.65
CA ALA A 748 5.39 12.21 -24.49
C ALA A 748 5.61 10.68 -24.44
N GLY A 749 4.77 9.95 -23.70
CA GLY A 749 4.85 8.49 -23.55
C GLY A 749 5.88 8.02 -22.51
N LEU A 750 6.44 8.93 -21.71
CA LEU A 750 7.37 8.59 -20.64
C LEU A 750 6.63 8.14 -19.37
N LYS A 751 7.34 7.35 -18.57
CA LYS A 751 6.93 6.95 -17.21
C LYS A 751 8.07 7.26 -16.23
N PRO A 752 7.80 7.46 -14.94
CA PRO A 752 8.85 7.54 -13.94
C PRO A 752 9.80 6.35 -14.05
N GLN A 753 11.11 6.61 -14.06
CA GLN A 753 12.15 5.57 -14.14
C GLN A 753 12.58 5.09 -12.74
N ALA A 754 12.07 5.72 -11.69
CA ALA A 754 12.23 5.33 -10.30
C ALA A 754 10.89 5.52 -9.56
N PRO A 755 10.66 4.79 -8.44
CA PRO A 755 9.51 5.02 -7.58
C PRO A 755 9.36 6.50 -7.17
N LEU A 756 8.16 7.04 -7.35
CA LEU A 756 7.82 8.41 -7.01
C LEU A 756 6.84 8.43 -5.84
N TYR A 757 7.14 9.22 -4.81
CA TYR A 757 6.31 9.35 -3.61
C TYR A 757 5.84 10.79 -3.43
N LEU A 758 4.57 10.96 -3.07
CA LEU A 758 3.94 12.26 -2.81
C LEU A 758 3.31 12.28 -1.41
N SER A 759 3.70 13.25 -0.58
CA SER A 759 3.08 13.49 0.72
C SER A 759 2.43 14.90 0.78
N PRO A 760 1.09 14.99 0.77
CA PRO A 760 0.40 16.27 0.99
C PRO A 760 0.63 16.79 2.41
N GLY A 761 0.66 18.12 2.56
CA GLY A 761 0.95 18.74 3.85
C GLY A 761 -0.20 18.68 4.86
N SER A 762 -1.45 18.60 4.41
CA SER A 762 -2.65 18.56 5.24
C SER A 762 -3.84 17.95 4.50
N GLU A 763 -4.89 17.60 5.24
CA GLU A 763 -6.16 17.13 4.66
C GLU A 763 -6.83 18.20 3.80
N ALA A 764 -6.78 19.47 4.22
CA ALA A 764 -7.30 20.58 3.43
C ALA A 764 -6.54 20.73 2.10
N THR A 765 -5.21 20.63 2.14
CA THR A 765 -4.39 20.65 0.92
C THR A 765 -4.68 19.43 0.04
N TYR A 766 -4.73 18.21 0.60
CA TYR A 766 -5.10 16.99 -0.13
C TYR A 766 -6.44 17.15 -0.84
N ALA A 767 -7.49 17.54 -0.11
CA ALA A 767 -8.84 17.64 -0.65
C ALA A 767 -8.99 18.75 -1.69
N THR A 768 -8.18 19.81 -1.58
CA THR A 768 -8.11 20.89 -2.57
C THR A 768 -7.40 20.43 -3.86
N LEU A 769 -6.28 19.70 -3.73
CA LEU A 769 -5.56 19.11 -4.86
C LEU A 769 -6.41 18.05 -5.58
N GLU A 770 -7.17 17.25 -4.84
CA GLU A 770 -8.14 16.29 -5.36
C GLU A 770 -9.24 16.99 -6.16
N GLN A 771 -9.86 18.02 -5.59
CA GLN A 771 -10.90 18.81 -6.26
C GLN A 771 -10.40 19.47 -7.55
N ALA A 772 -9.15 19.93 -7.55
CA ALA A 772 -8.50 20.52 -8.72
C ALA A 772 -8.00 19.49 -9.74
N ARG A 773 -8.23 18.18 -9.51
CA ARG A 773 -7.75 17.06 -10.35
C ARG A 773 -6.23 17.02 -10.52
N VAL A 774 -5.48 17.61 -9.58
CA VAL A 774 -4.02 17.62 -9.62
C VAL A 774 -3.47 16.23 -9.26
N LEU A 775 -4.10 15.55 -8.28
CA LEU A 775 -3.69 14.21 -7.85
C LEU A 775 -3.90 13.13 -8.93
N GLU A 776 -4.81 13.34 -9.88
CA GLU A 776 -5.07 12.42 -10.98
C GLU A 776 -3.83 12.23 -11.86
N VAL A 777 -3.06 13.30 -12.09
CA VAL A 777 -1.82 13.24 -12.85
C VAL A 777 -0.80 12.33 -12.17
N PHE A 778 -0.68 12.42 -10.84
CA PHE A 778 0.23 11.56 -10.08
C PHE A 778 -0.24 10.11 -10.01
N SER A 779 -1.55 9.89 -9.94
CA SER A 779 -2.15 8.56 -10.05
C SER A 779 -1.84 7.91 -11.39
N GLN A 780 -2.02 8.63 -12.50
CA GLN A 780 -1.66 8.15 -13.84
C GLN A 780 -0.17 7.87 -14.00
N ALA A 781 0.68 8.66 -13.32
CA ALA A 781 2.13 8.44 -13.31
C ALA A 781 2.57 7.21 -12.49
N GLY A 782 1.67 6.56 -11.75
CA GLY A 782 2.01 5.46 -10.84
C GLY A 782 2.73 5.92 -9.58
N THR A 783 2.43 7.14 -9.13
CA THR A 783 2.99 7.70 -7.88
C THR A 783 2.38 7.00 -6.66
N THR A 784 3.17 6.76 -5.62
CA THR A 784 2.63 6.32 -4.33
C THR A 784 2.24 7.54 -3.50
N LEU A 785 0.94 7.68 -3.21
CA LEU A 785 0.44 8.71 -2.31
C LEU A 785 0.61 8.26 -0.86
N LEU A 786 1.41 9.01 -0.11
CA LEU A 786 1.65 8.80 1.31
C LEU A 786 0.59 9.51 2.16
N ALA A 787 0.48 9.09 3.43
CA ALA A 787 -0.35 9.81 4.39
C ALA A 787 0.10 11.28 4.59
N ASN A 788 -0.84 12.12 5.05
CA ASN A 788 -0.58 13.53 5.39
C ASN A 788 0.22 13.61 6.71
N ALA A 789 1.46 13.15 6.68
CA ALA A 789 2.36 13.02 7.81
C ALA A 789 3.80 13.24 7.35
N CYS A 790 4.74 13.42 8.29
CA CYS A 790 6.15 13.63 7.95
C CYS A 790 6.75 12.48 7.12
N GLY A 791 6.34 11.24 7.43
CA GLY A 791 6.72 10.03 6.68
C GLY A 791 8.25 9.90 6.50
N PRO A 792 8.73 9.68 5.27
CA PRO A 792 10.16 9.53 5.00
C PRO A 792 11.04 10.70 5.45
N CYS A 793 10.52 11.94 5.55
CA CYS A 793 11.29 13.11 5.98
C CYS A 793 11.94 12.95 7.37
N CYS A 794 11.31 12.17 8.26
CA CYS A 794 11.83 11.87 9.60
C CYS A 794 12.35 10.44 9.76
N GLY A 795 12.49 9.69 8.66
CA GLY A 795 12.92 8.30 8.70
C GLY A 795 11.79 7.31 9.03
N SER A 796 10.52 7.76 9.01
CA SER A 796 9.35 6.88 9.12
C SER A 796 9.00 6.34 7.74
N TRP A 797 9.86 5.46 7.22
CA TRP A 797 9.70 4.83 5.92
C TRP A 797 10.20 3.40 5.96
N ASN A 798 9.29 2.45 5.77
CA ASN A 798 9.64 1.04 5.61
C ASN A 798 10.10 0.76 4.19
N ARG A 799 11.33 1.16 3.87
CA ARG A 799 11.90 1.02 2.53
C ARG A 799 12.32 -0.43 2.24
N GLN A 800 11.83 -1.02 1.15
CA GLN A 800 12.07 -2.43 0.79
C GLN A 800 12.77 -2.64 -0.56
N ASP A 801 12.85 -1.60 -1.40
CA ASP A 801 13.44 -1.67 -2.75
C ASP A 801 14.97 -1.71 -2.75
N VAL A 802 15.61 -1.20 -1.69
CA VAL A 802 17.07 -1.16 -1.54
C VAL A 802 17.49 -1.86 -0.24
N PRO A 803 18.29 -2.94 -0.31
CA PRO A 803 18.90 -3.57 0.86
C PRO A 803 19.73 -2.59 1.70
N ASN A 804 19.63 -2.72 3.03
CA ASN A 804 20.43 -1.90 3.94
C ASN A 804 21.94 -2.08 3.68
N GLY A 805 22.68 -0.96 3.61
CA GLY A 805 24.11 -0.93 3.29
C GLY A 805 24.43 -0.84 1.78
N GLN A 806 23.45 -1.01 0.89
CA GLN A 806 23.66 -0.80 -0.55
C GLN A 806 23.74 0.70 -0.85
N ASN A 807 24.73 1.10 -1.68
CA ASN A 807 24.87 2.47 -2.16
C ASN A 807 23.78 2.77 -3.19
N ASN A 808 23.13 3.93 -3.07
CA ASN A 808 22.06 4.40 -3.94
C ASN A 808 21.86 5.91 -3.78
N SER A 809 21.17 6.53 -4.74
CA SER A 809 20.85 7.96 -4.72
C SER A 809 19.35 8.22 -4.60
N ILE A 810 18.96 9.16 -3.74
CA ILE A 810 17.60 9.67 -3.58
C ILE A 810 17.60 11.17 -3.85
N VAL A 811 16.60 11.67 -4.59
CA VAL A 811 16.36 13.10 -4.74
C VAL A 811 15.03 13.46 -4.08
N THR A 812 15.01 14.48 -3.23
CA THR A 812 13.83 14.85 -2.45
C THR A 812 13.62 16.36 -2.34
N SER A 813 12.37 16.78 -2.20
CA SER A 813 12.00 18.17 -1.92
C SER A 813 11.97 18.52 -0.43
N TYR A 814 12.54 17.69 0.44
CA TYR A 814 12.58 17.92 1.89
C TYR A 814 13.70 18.90 2.29
N ASN A 815 14.04 18.95 3.57
CA ASN A 815 14.97 19.92 4.17
C ASN A 815 16.25 19.31 4.78
N ARG A 816 16.27 18.01 5.09
CA ARG A 816 17.44 17.34 5.71
C ARG A 816 17.88 16.12 4.91
N ASN A 817 19.19 16.00 4.77
CA ASN A 817 19.88 14.94 4.05
C ASN A 817 21.03 14.33 4.85
N PHE A 818 20.94 14.32 6.18
CA PHE A 818 21.94 13.63 7.00
C PHE A 818 21.97 12.13 6.68
N THR A 819 23.12 11.49 6.87
CA THR A 819 23.31 10.06 6.62
C THR A 819 22.24 9.21 7.32
N GLY A 820 21.57 8.33 6.56
CA GLY A 820 20.50 7.46 7.07
C GLY A 820 19.19 8.16 7.43
N ARG A 821 19.02 9.46 7.14
CA ARG A 821 17.86 10.23 7.61
C ARG A 821 16.52 9.74 7.08
N LEU A 822 16.44 9.30 5.81
CA LEU A 822 15.16 8.95 5.18
C LEU A 822 14.77 7.48 5.35
N ASP A 823 15.76 6.58 5.32
CA ASP A 823 15.56 5.14 5.21
C ASP A 823 16.43 4.32 6.18
N SER A 824 17.15 4.98 7.11
CA SER A 824 18.11 4.36 8.03
C SER A 824 19.29 3.64 7.36
N ASN A 825 19.46 3.76 6.03
CA ASN A 825 20.60 3.20 5.31
C ASN A 825 21.74 4.23 5.24
N PRO A 826 22.90 3.98 5.90
CA PRO A 826 24.01 4.93 5.90
C PRO A 826 24.71 5.07 4.53
N ALA A 827 24.49 4.12 3.61
CA ALA A 827 25.06 4.18 2.26
C ALA A 827 24.27 5.10 1.31
N THR A 828 23.00 5.38 1.62
CA THR A 828 22.13 6.24 0.82
C THR A 828 22.69 7.67 0.70
N LYS A 829 22.74 8.18 -0.54
CA LYS A 829 23.06 9.57 -0.86
C LYS A 829 21.77 10.37 -1.07
N ILE A 830 21.54 11.38 -0.23
CA ILE A 830 20.27 12.12 -0.20
C ILE A 830 20.49 13.55 -0.74
N PHE A 831 19.79 13.90 -1.81
CA PHE A 831 19.92 15.20 -2.46
C PHE A 831 18.66 16.03 -2.28
N LEU A 832 18.81 17.25 -1.77
CA LEU A 832 17.73 18.21 -1.57
C LEU A 832 17.61 19.09 -2.80
N ALA A 833 16.43 19.17 -3.39
CA ALA A 833 16.14 19.99 -4.56
C ALA A 833 14.73 20.60 -4.47
N SER A 834 14.35 21.42 -5.46
CA SER A 834 12.95 21.81 -5.65
C SER A 834 12.11 20.60 -6.10
N PRO A 835 10.80 20.56 -5.81
CA PRO A 835 9.93 19.44 -6.22
C PRO A 835 9.88 19.29 -7.75
N GLU A 836 10.03 20.38 -8.51
CA GLU A 836 10.14 20.35 -9.97
C GLU A 836 11.38 19.58 -10.46
N ILE A 837 12.53 19.83 -9.84
CA ILE A 837 13.78 19.12 -10.17
C ILE A 837 13.69 17.64 -9.78
N VAL A 838 13.01 17.32 -8.67
CA VAL A 838 12.75 15.92 -8.27
C VAL A 838 11.94 15.20 -9.34
N ILE A 839 10.83 15.77 -9.82
CA ILE A 839 10.01 15.15 -10.88
C ILE A 839 10.80 14.95 -12.15
N ALA A 840 11.46 15.99 -12.66
CA ALA A 840 12.15 15.91 -13.93
C ALA A 840 13.26 14.85 -13.90
N LYS A 841 14.03 14.76 -12.81
CA LYS A 841 15.06 13.74 -12.65
C LYS A 841 14.48 12.33 -12.45
N THR A 842 13.34 12.19 -11.77
CA THR A 842 12.69 10.89 -11.57
C THR A 842 12.17 10.30 -12.88
N PHE A 843 11.63 11.14 -13.77
CA PHE A 843 11.24 10.74 -15.13
C PHE A 843 12.44 10.49 -16.05
N ALA A 844 13.57 11.17 -15.85
CA ALA A 844 14.80 10.89 -16.58
C ALA A 844 15.55 9.65 -16.06
N GLY A 845 15.35 9.29 -14.78
CA GLY A 845 16.05 8.18 -14.11
C GLY A 845 17.50 8.47 -13.73
N SER A 846 18.00 9.69 -13.97
CA SER A 846 19.41 10.04 -13.74
C SER A 846 19.60 11.26 -12.84
N LEU A 847 20.54 11.13 -11.90
CA LEU A 847 21.00 12.17 -10.99
C LEU A 847 21.73 13.29 -11.73
N ASP A 848 22.37 13.00 -12.87
CA ASP A 848 23.13 13.99 -13.64
C ASP A 848 22.33 14.70 -14.76
N PHE A 849 21.03 14.40 -14.87
CA PHE A 849 20.12 15.03 -15.85
C PHE A 849 19.80 16.49 -15.49
N ASN A 850 19.97 17.41 -16.44
CA ASN A 850 19.60 18.82 -16.29
C ASN A 850 18.36 19.14 -17.14
N PRO A 851 17.15 19.27 -16.55
CA PRO A 851 15.93 19.54 -17.33
C PRO A 851 15.91 20.89 -18.07
N ALA A 852 16.79 21.82 -17.72
CA ALA A 852 16.91 23.09 -18.42
C ALA A 852 17.73 23.00 -19.73
N GLN A 853 18.46 21.91 -19.96
CA GLN A 853 19.41 21.78 -21.07
C GLN A 853 19.35 20.45 -21.81
N ASP A 854 19.01 19.37 -21.13
CA ASP A 854 19.06 18.01 -21.67
C ASP A 854 17.71 17.60 -22.29
N ALA A 855 17.76 16.58 -23.14
CA ALA A 855 16.57 15.91 -23.68
C ALA A 855 16.54 14.45 -23.25
N ILE A 856 15.36 13.84 -23.31
CA ILE A 856 15.13 12.41 -23.09
C ILE A 856 14.77 11.78 -24.43
N ASP A 857 15.50 10.74 -24.83
CA ASP A 857 15.20 10.01 -26.06
C ASP A 857 13.87 9.26 -25.95
N ILE A 858 12.99 9.43 -26.94
CA ILE A 858 11.71 8.71 -27.05
C ILE A 858 11.60 8.06 -28.44
N PRO A 859 10.75 7.01 -28.63
CA PRO A 859 10.69 6.27 -29.89
C PRO A 859 10.47 7.11 -31.16
N ASN A 860 9.90 8.31 -31.05
CA ASN A 860 9.57 9.20 -32.16
C ASN A 860 10.32 10.55 -32.15
N GLY A 861 11.40 10.72 -31.37
CA GLY A 861 12.15 11.97 -31.29
C GLY A 861 12.85 12.20 -29.95
N ASP A 862 13.06 13.46 -29.58
CA ASP A 862 13.56 13.87 -28.27
C ASP A 862 12.49 14.64 -27.49
N PHE A 863 12.41 14.41 -26.18
CA PHE A 863 11.52 15.13 -25.26
C PHE A 863 12.32 16.08 -24.38
N ARG A 864 11.83 17.32 -24.25
CA ARG A 864 12.40 18.33 -23.37
C ARG A 864 11.31 18.89 -22.47
N PHE A 865 11.61 18.97 -21.17
CA PHE A 865 10.71 19.62 -20.24
C PHE A 865 10.65 21.12 -20.51
N ASN A 866 9.44 21.66 -20.55
CA ASN A 866 9.23 23.10 -20.45
C ASN A 866 9.13 23.48 -18.96
N PRO A 867 9.69 24.64 -18.54
CA PRO A 867 9.52 25.12 -17.17
C PRO A 867 8.03 25.20 -16.82
N PRO A 868 7.61 24.73 -15.63
CA PRO A 868 6.19 24.68 -15.29
C PRO A 868 5.64 26.11 -15.13
N PRO A 869 4.37 26.35 -15.49
CA PRO A 869 3.75 27.66 -15.40
C PRO A 869 3.67 28.13 -13.95
N GLN A 870 3.55 29.44 -13.75
CA GLN A 870 3.21 29.96 -12.43
C GLN A 870 1.77 29.54 -12.09
N VAL A 871 1.59 28.96 -10.90
CA VAL A 871 0.29 28.57 -10.38
C VAL A 871 -0.12 29.59 -9.31
N ASP A 872 -1.38 29.99 -9.35
CA ASP A 872 -2.00 30.87 -8.35
C ASP A 872 -2.63 30.04 -7.22
N LEU A 873 -3.08 30.71 -6.16
CA LEU A 873 -3.89 30.07 -5.12
C LEU A 873 -5.14 29.40 -5.73
N PRO A 874 -5.71 28.37 -5.08
CA PRO A 874 -6.91 27.72 -5.58
C PRO A 874 -8.04 28.76 -5.78
N SER A 875 -8.64 28.76 -6.97
CA SER A 875 -9.59 29.82 -7.39
C SER A 875 -10.83 29.92 -6.50
N ASN A 876 -11.23 28.82 -5.87
CA ASN A 876 -12.35 28.73 -4.93
C ASN A 876 -11.91 28.77 -3.46
N GLY A 877 -10.65 29.08 -3.16
CA GLY A 877 -10.05 28.91 -1.85
C GLY A 877 -9.73 27.44 -1.53
N TYR A 878 -9.16 27.21 -0.35
CA TYR A 878 -8.94 25.87 0.18
C TYR A 878 -10.28 25.24 0.57
N ARG A 879 -10.43 23.94 0.29
CA ARG A 879 -11.64 23.20 0.59
C ARG A 879 -11.81 23.04 2.11
N GLU A 880 -12.99 23.35 2.60
CA GLU A 880 -13.38 23.06 3.98
C GLU A 880 -13.62 21.54 4.13
N VAL A 881 -12.95 20.94 5.12
CA VAL A 881 -12.98 19.50 5.38
C VAL A 881 -13.03 19.26 6.88
N ASP A 882 -13.51 18.07 7.28
CA ASP A 882 -13.20 17.56 8.63
C ASP A 882 -11.70 17.31 8.69
N SER A 883 -11.00 18.26 9.29
CA SER A 883 -9.56 18.31 9.33
C SER A 883 -8.99 17.48 10.49
N GLY A 884 -9.84 16.78 11.24
CA GLY A 884 -9.45 15.95 12.37
C GLY A 884 -9.15 16.73 13.65
N TYR A 885 -9.56 18.01 13.73
CA TYR A 885 -9.41 18.81 14.92
C TYR A 885 -10.45 18.46 15.99
N VAL A 886 -9.99 18.22 17.22
CA VAL A 886 -10.81 17.97 18.40
C VAL A 886 -10.57 19.10 19.40
N ALA A 887 -11.61 19.88 19.65
CA ALA A 887 -11.59 20.91 20.70
C ALA A 887 -11.64 20.25 22.09
N PRO A 888 -10.96 20.82 23.10
CA PRO A 888 -11.09 20.33 24.47
C PRO A 888 -12.53 20.55 24.99
N PRO A 889 -13.09 19.62 25.78
CA PRO A 889 -14.43 19.76 26.33
C PRO A 889 -14.51 20.94 27.31
N ALA A 890 -15.70 21.55 27.41
CA ALA A 890 -15.93 22.68 28.29
C ALA A 890 -15.78 22.30 29.78
N ASP A 891 -16.34 21.16 30.18
CA ASP A 891 -16.11 20.57 31.51
C ASP A 891 -14.96 19.57 31.45
N ARG A 892 -13.91 19.84 32.24
CA ARG A 892 -12.67 19.04 32.33
C ARG A 892 -12.43 18.50 33.74
N SER A 893 -13.35 18.75 34.67
CA SER A 893 -13.15 18.55 36.11
C SER A 893 -13.00 17.08 36.50
N GLN A 894 -13.64 16.18 35.77
CA GLN A 894 -13.63 14.73 36.00
C GLN A 894 -12.67 13.95 35.08
N LEU A 895 -12.02 14.63 34.13
CA LEU A 895 -11.11 13.95 33.20
C LEU A 895 -9.81 13.55 33.92
N GLN A 896 -9.33 12.33 33.63
CA GLN A 896 -8.07 11.81 34.15
C GLN A 896 -7.21 11.31 33.00
N VAL A 897 -5.91 11.61 33.05
CA VAL A 897 -4.92 11.07 32.12
C VAL A 897 -4.32 9.82 32.76
N ASN A 898 -4.61 8.66 32.17
CA ASN A 898 -4.06 7.39 32.62
C ASN A 898 -2.73 7.10 31.93
N ILE A 899 -1.76 6.58 32.67
CA ILE A 899 -0.48 6.08 32.13
C ILE A 899 -0.29 4.71 32.76
N SER A 900 -0.29 3.66 31.95
CA SER A 900 -0.09 2.30 32.43
C SER A 900 1.31 2.15 33.04
N PRO A 901 1.46 1.55 34.23
CA PRO A 901 2.77 1.25 34.79
C PRO A 901 3.53 0.16 34.03
N PHE A 902 2.86 -0.55 33.10
CA PHE A 902 3.43 -1.59 32.25
C PHE A 902 3.59 -1.14 30.79
N SER A 903 3.36 0.14 30.49
CA SER A 903 3.56 0.67 29.14
C SER A 903 5.03 0.61 28.76
N ASP A 904 5.33 0.15 27.53
CA ASP A 904 6.63 0.28 26.91
C ASP A 904 6.76 1.56 26.05
N ARG A 905 5.67 2.32 25.89
CA ARG A 905 5.56 3.53 25.06
C ARG A 905 5.61 4.83 25.87
N ILE A 906 5.02 4.84 27.06
CA ILE A 906 4.80 6.05 27.87
C ILE A 906 5.21 5.79 29.32
N GLN A 907 6.09 6.62 29.84
CA GLN A 907 6.59 6.52 31.20
C GLN A 907 6.39 7.82 31.96
N ARG A 908 5.94 7.74 33.22
CA ARG A 908 5.95 8.91 34.12
C ARG A 908 7.40 9.29 34.44
N LEU A 909 7.77 10.52 34.14
CA LEU A 909 9.05 11.07 34.54
C LEU A 909 9.15 11.15 36.06
N GLN A 910 10.28 10.68 36.60
CA GLN A 910 10.64 10.91 38.00
C GLN A 910 11.48 12.18 38.11
N PRO A 911 11.30 13.00 39.16
CA PRO A 911 12.17 14.14 39.39
C PRO A 911 13.64 13.70 39.48
N PHE A 912 14.51 14.38 38.74
CA PHE A 912 15.94 14.13 38.80
C PHE A 912 16.51 14.50 40.18
N LYS A 913 17.60 13.84 40.56
CA LYS A 913 18.29 14.13 41.83
C LYS A 913 18.82 15.56 41.82
N ALA A 914 18.55 16.30 42.90
CA ALA A 914 19.09 17.64 43.07
C ALA A 914 20.63 17.63 43.19
N TRP A 915 21.28 18.71 42.75
CA TRP A 915 22.71 18.93 42.99
C TRP A 915 23.00 18.90 44.49
N ASP A 916 24.04 18.17 44.89
CA ASP A 916 24.41 17.96 46.29
C ASP A 916 25.38 19.01 46.85
N GLY A 917 25.73 20.01 46.04
CA GLY A 917 26.59 21.12 46.43
C GLY A 917 28.09 20.86 46.26
N ARG A 918 28.49 19.70 45.72
CA ARG A 918 29.91 19.32 45.54
C ARG A 918 30.33 19.42 44.08
N ASP A 919 31.64 19.51 43.89
CA ASP A 919 32.28 19.42 42.58
C ASP A 919 32.33 17.96 42.11
N TYR A 920 32.43 17.78 40.79
CA TYR A 920 32.57 16.48 40.16
C TYR A 920 34.06 16.15 39.99
N GLU A 921 34.56 15.19 40.77
CA GLU A 921 35.96 14.75 40.75
C GLU A 921 36.07 13.41 39.99
N ASP A 922 37.19 13.20 39.29
CA ASP A 922 37.56 11.93 38.62
C ASP A 922 36.53 11.33 37.64
N LEU A 923 35.87 12.19 36.85
CA LEU A 923 34.89 11.77 35.83
C LEU A 923 35.51 10.91 34.72
N ALA A 924 34.93 9.73 34.49
CA ALA A 924 35.27 8.90 33.34
C ALA A 924 34.68 9.49 32.04
N ILE A 925 35.51 9.53 30.98
CA ILE A 925 35.04 9.93 29.65
C ILE A 925 34.33 8.74 29.00
N LEU A 926 33.04 8.90 28.68
CA LEU A 926 32.26 7.86 27.98
C LEU A 926 32.66 7.72 26.51
N ILE A 927 32.73 8.84 25.80
CA ILE A 927 33.12 8.88 24.38
C ILE A 927 33.74 10.23 24.05
N LYS A 928 34.83 10.21 23.29
CA LYS A 928 35.35 11.40 22.62
C LYS A 928 34.88 11.41 21.18
N VAL A 929 33.95 12.30 20.84
CA VAL A 929 33.37 12.36 19.50
C VAL A 929 34.30 13.08 18.52
N GLU A 930 34.48 12.52 17.34
CA GLU A 930 35.21 13.15 16.24
C GLU A 930 34.25 13.84 15.25
N GLY A 931 34.56 15.08 14.89
CA GLY A 931 33.85 15.79 13.83
C GLY A 931 32.43 16.25 14.22
N LYS A 932 31.52 16.25 13.24
CA LYS A 932 30.15 16.76 13.39
C LYS A 932 29.27 15.75 14.14
N CYS A 933 28.65 16.19 15.24
CA CYS A 933 27.69 15.40 16.01
C CYS A 933 26.35 16.15 16.07
N THR A 934 25.40 15.75 15.23
CA THR A 934 24.03 16.28 15.22
C THR A 934 23.13 15.55 16.22
N THR A 935 21.93 16.07 16.49
CA THR A 935 20.94 15.39 17.33
C THR A 935 20.53 14.01 16.78
N ASP A 936 20.56 13.80 15.46
CA ASP A 936 20.36 12.46 14.86
C ASP A 936 21.50 11.48 15.18
N HIS A 937 22.71 11.95 15.53
CA HIS A 937 23.79 11.08 16.01
C HIS A 937 23.67 10.78 17.52
N ILE A 938 23.08 11.70 18.28
CA ILE A 938 22.92 11.61 19.73
C ILE A 938 21.68 10.79 20.09
N THR A 939 20.54 11.09 19.50
CA THR A 939 19.29 10.34 19.68
C THR A 939 18.67 10.14 18.31
N PRO A 940 19.09 9.09 17.58
CA PRO A 940 18.56 8.82 16.26
C PRO A 940 17.04 8.72 16.25
N ALA A 941 16.43 9.15 15.16
CA ALA A 941 14.98 9.05 14.92
C ALA A 941 14.61 7.63 14.41
N GLY A 942 13.75 7.54 13.39
CA GLY A 942 13.35 6.27 12.77
C GLY A 942 12.70 5.30 13.77
N PRO A 943 13.24 4.08 13.95
CA PRO A 943 12.61 3.05 14.81
C PRO A 943 12.48 3.48 16.28
N TRP A 944 13.25 4.48 16.73
CA TRP A 944 13.22 4.97 18.10
C TRP A 944 12.06 5.92 18.40
N PHE A 945 11.32 6.40 17.38
CA PHE A 945 10.14 7.26 17.61
C PHE A 945 9.10 6.62 18.51
N ARG A 946 8.97 5.28 18.45
CA ARG A 946 8.04 4.53 19.28
C ARG A 946 8.28 4.75 20.78
N TYR A 947 9.50 5.06 21.21
CA TYR A 947 9.87 5.22 22.62
C TYR A 947 9.97 6.68 23.08
N ARG A 948 9.52 7.67 22.29
CA ARG A 948 9.63 9.09 22.66
C ARG A 948 8.92 9.47 23.96
N GLY A 949 7.88 8.73 24.35
CA GLY A 949 7.19 8.91 25.63
C GLY A 949 7.82 8.14 26.80
N HIS A 950 8.84 7.32 26.57
CA HIS A 950 9.43 6.41 27.56
C HIS A 950 10.94 6.63 27.69
N LEU A 951 11.34 7.28 28.77
CA LEU A 951 12.70 7.78 28.95
C LEU A 951 13.75 6.66 29.00
N GLU A 952 13.51 5.60 29.77
CA GLU A 952 14.47 4.47 29.86
C GLU A 952 14.67 3.77 28.51
N ASN A 953 13.59 3.50 27.78
CA ASN A 953 13.65 2.79 26.51
C ASN A 953 14.38 3.61 25.43
N ILE A 954 14.09 4.91 25.32
CA ILE A 954 14.74 5.76 24.31
C ILE A 954 16.22 5.97 24.60
N SER A 955 16.65 5.99 25.87
CA SER A 955 18.07 6.15 26.22
C SER A 955 18.99 5.06 25.69
N ASN A 956 18.44 3.90 25.27
CA ASN A 956 19.20 2.86 24.57
C ASN A 956 19.74 3.28 23.19
N ASN A 957 19.39 4.46 22.69
CA ASN A 957 19.91 5.00 21.44
C ASN A 957 20.91 6.14 21.61
N THR A 958 21.26 6.47 22.85
CA THR A 958 22.12 7.60 23.16
C THR A 958 23.50 7.43 22.53
N LEU A 959 23.90 8.39 21.69
CA LEU A 959 25.19 8.52 21.00
C LEU A 959 25.56 7.34 20.09
N ILE A 960 24.61 6.47 19.73
CA ILE A 960 24.89 5.32 18.87
C ILE A 960 25.21 5.72 17.43
N GLY A 961 24.98 6.98 17.04
CA GLY A 961 25.38 7.52 15.73
C GLY A 961 26.71 8.28 15.77
N ALA A 962 27.26 8.55 16.95
CA ALA A 962 28.49 9.34 17.08
C ALA A 962 29.74 8.53 16.68
N VAL A 963 30.68 9.17 15.99
CA VAL A 963 31.98 8.58 15.64
C VAL A 963 32.95 8.74 16.80
N ASN A 964 33.46 7.63 17.32
CA ASN A 964 34.48 7.64 18.37
C ASN A 964 35.86 8.00 17.79
N ALA A 965 36.48 9.04 18.33
CA ALA A 965 37.77 9.56 17.91
C ALA A 965 38.93 8.56 18.09
N GLU A 966 38.82 7.63 19.05
CA GLU A 966 39.86 6.68 19.40
C GLU A 966 39.97 5.52 18.41
N ASN A 967 38.82 4.99 17.96
CA ASN A 967 38.77 3.79 17.12
C ASN A 967 38.13 4.03 15.73
N LYS A 968 37.63 5.25 15.46
CA LYS A 968 36.96 5.66 14.21
C LYS A 968 35.69 4.87 13.89
N ARG A 969 35.08 4.22 14.89
CA ARG A 969 33.86 3.43 14.75
C ARG A 969 32.67 4.14 15.37
N VAL A 970 31.49 3.79 14.90
CA VAL A 970 30.21 4.25 15.43
C VAL A 970 29.70 3.22 16.45
N ASN A 971 29.06 3.67 17.53
CA ASN A 971 28.52 2.84 18.61
C ASN A 971 29.53 1.81 19.18
N SER A 972 30.79 2.22 19.36
CA SER A 972 31.84 1.35 19.91
C SER A 972 32.82 2.16 20.73
N VAL A 973 32.88 1.86 22.03
CA VAL A 973 33.79 2.50 23.00
C VAL A 973 34.47 1.42 23.85
N VAL A 974 35.63 1.74 24.42
CA VAL A 974 36.34 0.85 25.34
C VAL A 974 36.02 1.31 26.76
N ASN A 975 35.48 0.41 27.57
CA ASN A 975 35.18 0.66 28.98
C ASN A 975 36.49 0.89 29.75
N VAL A 976 36.65 2.06 30.38
CA VAL A 976 37.90 2.41 31.09
C VAL A 976 38.13 1.60 32.37
N PHE A 977 37.10 0.96 32.93
CA PHE A 977 37.19 0.16 34.14
C PHE A 977 37.41 -1.33 33.87
N THR A 978 36.89 -1.86 32.75
CA THR A 978 37.04 -3.29 32.39
C THR A 978 38.06 -3.54 31.27
N GLY A 979 38.30 -2.55 30.41
CA GLY A 979 39.09 -2.69 29.19
C GLY A 979 38.35 -3.32 28.01
N ASP A 980 37.08 -3.70 28.18
CA ASP A 980 36.27 -4.35 27.14
C ASP A 980 35.65 -3.34 26.18
N ALA A 981 35.48 -3.73 24.91
CA ALA A 981 34.79 -2.93 23.92
C ALA A 981 33.29 -3.26 23.90
N ALA A 982 32.43 -2.25 24.00
CA ALA A 982 30.98 -2.40 23.97
C ALA A 982 30.29 -1.20 23.27
N GLY A 983 28.96 -1.27 23.16
CA GLY A 983 28.15 -0.14 22.69
C GLY A 983 28.16 1.04 23.66
N VAL A 984 27.85 2.24 23.16
CA VAL A 984 27.87 3.46 24.00
C VAL A 984 26.86 3.37 25.17
N PRO A 985 25.58 2.98 24.96
CA PRO A 985 24.60 2.88 26.05
C PRO A 985 24.92 1.76 27.04
N GLU A 986 25.59 0.69 26.59
CA GLU A 986 25.97 -0.45 27.43
C GLU A 986 27.13 -0.07 28.35
N THR A 987 28.18 0.54 27.79
CA THR A 987 29.31 1.08 28.55
C THR A 987 28.87 2.15 29.55
N ALA A 988 27.92 3.00 29.16
CA ALA A 988 27.32 3.99 30.05
C ALA A 988 26.66 3.34 31.28
N ARG A 989 25.99 2.19 31.13
CA ARG A 989 25.40 1.44 32.26
C ARG A 989 26.46 0.75 33.11
N ASP A 990 27.50 0.21 32.49
CA ASP A 990 28.61 -0.42 33.22
C ASP A 990 29.35 0.59 34.10
N TYR A 991 29.52 1.82 33.62
CA TYR A 991 30.11 2.90 34.40
C TYR A 991 29.29 3.23 35.65
N VAL A 992 27.96 3.19 35.54
CA VAL A 992 27.04 3.38 36.67
C VAL A 992 27.13 2.22 37.67
N SER A 993 27.24 0.98 37.19
CA SER A 993 27.23 -0.22 38.04
C SER A 993 28.56 -0.49 38.74
N LEU A 994 29.70 -0.26 38.07
CA LEU A 994 31.03 -0.67 38.53
C LEU A 994 31.67 0.29 39.51
N ALA A 995 31.46 1.60 39.34
CA ALA A 995 32.22 2.59 40.09
C ALA A 995 31.53 3.00 41.40
N GLY A 996 30.22 2.79 41.56
CA GLY A 996 29.43 3.45 42.63
C GLY A 996 29.48 4.99 42.57
N VAL A 997 30.25 5.53 41.62
CA VAL A 997 30.34 6.91 41.21
C VAL A 997 29.00 7.22 40.55
N LEU A 998 28.40 8.33 40.98
CA LEU A 998 27.37 8.99 40.20
C LEU A 998 27.98 9.30 38.84
N LEU A 999 27.79 8.40 37.88
CA LEU A 999 27.75 8.80 36.50
C LEU A 999 26.27 8.97 36.18
N SER A 1000 25.79 10.21 36.02
CA SER A 1000 24.99 10.36 34.79
C SER A 1000 26.02 10.16 33.71
N ALA A 1001 25.70 9.32 32.76
CA ALA A 1001 26.59 9.03 31.66
C ALA A 1001 27.11 10.29 30.93
N LEU A 1002 26.49 11.48 31.14
CA LEU A 1002 27.02 12.81 30.81
C LEU A 1002 26.60 13.88 31.85
N GLU A 1003 27.31 14.03 32.98
CA GLU A 1003 27.13 15.20 33.90
C GLU A 1003 27.54 16.51 33.21
N HIS A 1004 28.53 16.40 32.33
CA HIS A 1004 29.03 17.49 31.50
C HIS A 1004 29.32 16.99 30.09
N VAL A 1005 28.81 17.73 29.09
CA VAL A 1005 29.36 17.68 27.73
C VAL A 1005 30.46 18.74 27.69
N TRP A 1006 31.60 18.43 27.09
CA TRP A 1006 32.60 19.44 26.70
C TRP A 1006 32.72 19.43 25.19
N ALA A 1007 32.25 20.51 24.56
CA ALA A 1007 32.36 20.74 23.13
C ALA A 1007 33.15 22.03 22.88
N THR A 1008 33.82 22.12 21.73
CA THR A 1008 34.48 23.36 21.29
C THR A 1008 33.46 24.47 21.03
N GLU A 1009 32.27 24.10 20.54
CA GLU A 1009 31.12 24.98 20.27
C GLU A 1009 29.83 24.15 20.39
N TYR A 1010 28.75 24.74 20.89
CA TYR A 1010 27.42 24.13 20.90
C TYR A 1010 26.56 24.70 19.79
N ALA A 1011 25.74 23.85 19.17
CA ALA A 1011 24.63 24.34 18.38
C ALA A 1011 23.59 24.95 19.35
N THR A 1012 23.33 26.24 19.21
CA THR A 1012 22.19 26.89 19.86
C THR A 1012 20.93 26.32 19.21
N PRO A 1013 20.02 25.65 19.95
CA PRO A 1013 18.64 25.59 19.48
C PRO A 1013 18.19 27.02 19.24
N PRO A 1014 17.32 27.27 18.24
CA PRO A 1014 16.72 28.57 18.05
C PRO A 1014 16.17 29.11 19.38
N GLY A 1015 16.91 30.01 20.03
CA GLY A 1015 16.49 30.70 21.25
C GLY A 1015 17.30 30.54 22.56
N ILE A 1016 18.44 29.84 22.63
CA ILE A 1016 19.17 29.62 23.91
C ILE A 1016 20.32 30.62 24.18
N SER A 1017 20.53 30.99 25.45
CA SER A 1017 21.72 31.70 25.95
C SER A 1017 22.87 30.73 26.30
N GLU A 1018 24.13 31.15 26.15
CA GLU A 1018 25.34 30.31 26.31
C GLU A 1018 25.57 29.69 27.72
N GLN A 1019 24.63 29.79 28.66
CA GLN A 1019 24.84 29.43 30.08
C GLN A 1019 23.99 28.27 30.63
N GLY A 1020 23.44 27.39 29.80
CA GLY A 1020 22.76 26.18 30.33
C GLY A 1020 22.85 24.97 29.41
N PRO A 1021 23.07 23.75 29.94
CA PRO A 1021 22.93 22.55 29.14
C PRO A 1021 21.49 22.45 28.63
N ASN A 1022 21.39 22.05 27.37
CA ASN A 1022 20.17 21.93 26.60
C ASN A 1022 19.24 20.90 27.31
N ARG A 1023 18.11 21.34 27.90
CA ARG A 1023 17.35 20.50 28.87
C ARG A 1023 16.70 19.23 28.27
N GLU A 1024 16.40 19.21 26.97
CA GLU A 1024 16.02 17.96 26.27
C GLU A 1024 17.19 16.98 26.15
N TRP A 1025 18.42 17.50 26.08
CA TRP A 1025 19.63 16.70 26.08
C TRP A 1025 19.83 16.08 27.46
N SER A 1026 19.61 16.85 28.53
CA SER A 1026 19.63 16.31 29.89
C SER A 1026 18.65 15.15 30.09
N GLN A 1027 17.47 15.16 29.46
CA GLN A 1027 16.47 14.11 29.64
C GLN A 1027 16.88 12.77 28.99
N ALA A 1028 17.29 12.76 27.71
CA ALA A 1028 17.70 11.52 27.03
C ALA A 1028 18.99 10.91 27.62
N LEU A 1029 19.91 11.75 28.07
CA LEU A 1029 21.16 11.33 28.70
C LEU A 1029 20.93 10.70 30.09
N GLU A 1030 19.89 11.16 30.80
CA GLU A 1030 19.57 10.79 32.16
C GLU A 1030 18.61 9.59 32.29
N GLY A 1031 17.84 9.25 31.25
CA GLY A 1031 17.10 7.97 31.19
C GLY A 1031 18.00 6.75 31.29
N THR A 1032 19.27 6.88 30.88
CA THR A 1032 20.32 5.88 31.11
C THR A 1032 20.57 5.64 32.61
N ARG A 1033 20.34 6.65 33.48
CA ARG A 1033 20.42 6.50 34.94
C ARG A 1033 19.29 5.62 35.52
N GLN A 1034 18.08 5.66 34.96
CA GLN A 1034 16.91 4.95 35.51
C GLN A 1034 16.96 3.42 35.30
N LEU A 1035 17.70 2.94 34.29
CA LEU A 1035 17.89 1.50 34.03
C LEU A 1035 18.61 0.73 35.16
N VAL A 1036 19.23 1.42 36.12
CA VAL A 1036 19.87 0.81 37.29
C VAL A 1036 19.02 1.08 38.52
N GLY A 1037 17.93 0.30 38.67
CA GLY A 1037 17.01 0.41 39.78
C GLY A 1037 17.72 0.46 41.14
N THR A 1038 17.62 1.59 41.85
CA THR A 1038 18.09 1.68 43.22
C THR A 1038 17.02 1.14 44.17
N SER A 1039 16.91 -0.19 44.22
CA SER A 1039 16.34 -0.89 45.36
C SER A 1039 17.38 -1.82 45.97
N HIS A 1040 18.08 -1.36 47.01
CA HIS A 1040 18.20 -2.03 48.30
C HIS A 1040 19.35 -1.48 49.14
N ALA A 1041 19.02 -1.32 50.42
CA ALA A 1041 19.96 -1.06 51.50
C ALA A 1041 20.87 -2.26 51.74
N THR A 1042 22.19 -2.03 51.87
CA THR A 1042 22.97 -2.82 52.82
C THR A 1042 24.23 -2.11 53.32
N ARG A 1043 24.22 -1.88 54.64
CA ARG A 1043 25.29 -1.83 55.65
C ARG A 1043 26.77 -1.76 55.23
N TRP A 1044 27.41 -0.75 55.84
CA TRP A 1044 28.80 -0.74 56.32
C TRP A 1044 29.37 -2.09 56.76
N LEU A 1045 30.61 -2.38 56.36
CA LEU A 1045 31.61 -3.06 57.19
C LEU A 1045 33.02 -2.47 56.92
N PRO A 1046 33.87 -2.28 57.96
CA PRO A 1046 35.20 -1.68 57.87
C PRO A 1046 36.32 -2.72 57.79
N GLY A 1047 37.49 -2.35 57.23
CA GLY A 1047 38.77 -3.00 57.55
C GLY A 1047 39.69 -3.39 56.37
N SER A 1048 40.71 -2.55 56.15
CA SER A 1048 42.16 -2.84 55.93
C SER A 1048 42.63 -4.07 55.12
N LEU A 1049 43.46 -3.81 54.10
CA LEU A 1049 44.85 -4.31 53.83
C LEU A 1049 45.15 -4.06 52.33
N LEU A 1050 46.00 -3.07 51.96
CA LEU A 1050 47.45 -3.19 51.66
C LEU A 1050 47.72 -4.06 50.40
N GLU A 1051 48.56 -3.74 49.41
CA GLU A 1051 49.65 -2.76 49.20
C GLU A 1051 50.18 -2.96 47.75
N SER A 1052 50.71 -1.90 47.10
CA SER A 1052 51.67 -1.89 45.95
C SER A 1052 51.30 -2.64 44.64
N SER A 1053 51.46 -2.10 43.43
CA SER A 1053 52.41 -1.12 42.88
C SER A 1053 51.87 -0.51 41.58
#